data_AF-A0A9P6EP65-F1
#
_entry.id   AF-A0A9P6EP65-F1
#
_cell.length_a   1.000
_cell.length_b   1.000
_cell.length_c   1.000
_cell.angle_alpha   90.00
_cell.angle_beta   90.00
_cell.angle_gamma   90.00
#
_symmetry.space_group_name_H-M   'P 1'
#
loop_
_entity.id
_entity.type
_entity.pdbx_description
1 polymer ?
#
loop_
_entity_poly.entity_id
_entity_poly.type
_entity_poly.pdbx_seq_one_letter_code
_entity_poly.pdbx_strand_id
1 'polypeptide(L)'
;MDSRRRSVMQPAYEPSSHARGSHLPVPSTIKKPANGPAFNPRLSVAGPALRPTNLNVPGTNPRQSMMRSQNTNPLLQSTSKGPAYGRTPMANPALRRGSMWGGGLMPPPSANQVVKDPRPLRERSYQAKMRQDVHNYLNDSGFEISMQALTSMHGKDYRAVFETLVITLDSCYPFRDGARLEEEFIPALKALRYPFSHQLDPKWLAAVASPHSWPFLLGVLHWLVELCRMRNEYMVSGHPTIQDPNFVPEEFDDPLDHKALAFQYTEEAYTSWLDGQDDFSQWNLMLEDRYQKRNERVQTELEEKKSHFFKLKTEYGKLKAAVPSINETKKECEIMQKDLEKFKIILERYEQRRDRLIDQIAVEKVELSRRTELLEEQKAEFEKLSATIKDQNLSPEEVIKMNTDRETLQRNLEDLRQKIDESKKAVLNLEVNVANRVTAVEEALDTYTAMLATLGLYPTPPEPWADIDLTLELNSASSNPQQLLAGSDIRKTIRPTLSSVAENRRQERATVENESVKVNNELDQLTTECKNIDYEIGELDKKVTQLNEQADDLRDAAQQEAQVSSVEASRLERELAQARTAAISNGLGVKSRLQALQFSYKEQIEKVSRLKEETVRAILKNGQEMANFKQEVSKHLQELRDFAEAD
;
A
#
# COMPACT_ATOMS: atom_id res chain seq x y z
N MET A 1 -60.04 18.97 -60.34
CA MET A 1 -58.79 19.16 -61.09
C MET A 1 -57.66 18.53 -60.28
N ASP A 2 -56.78 17.68 -60.81
CA ASP A 2 -56.87 16.78 -61.97
C ASP A 2 -55.91 15.60 -61.70
N SER A 3 -56.33 14.34 -61.76
CA SER A 3 -56.62 13.51 -62.95
C SER A 3 -55.41 12.79 -63.56
N ARG A 4 -55.23 11.54 -63.10
CA ARG A 4 -55.11 10.31 -63.91
C ARG A 4 -53.77 9.93 -64.59
N ARG A 5 -53.44 8.63 -64.36
CA ARG A 5 -52.78 7.65 -65.27
C ARG A 5 -51.24 7.76 -65.39
N ARG A 6 -50.49 6.68 -65.66
CA ARG A 6 -50.86 5.35 -66.23
C ARG A 6 -49.91 4.21 -65.79
N SER A 7 -50.37 2.95 -65.93
CA SER A 7 -49.68 1.63 -66.15
C SER A 7 -48.20 1.45 -65.73
N VAL A 8 -47.75 0.46 -64.95
CA VAL A 8 -48.00 -1.01 -64.87
C VAL A 8 -47.29 -1.86 -65.95
N MET A 9 -46.54 -2.86 -65.44
CA MET A 9 -46.01 -4.12 -66.03
C MET A 9 -44.60 -4.21 -66.69
N GLN A 10 -43.92 -5.31 -66.32
CA GLN A 10 -42.76 -6.01 -66.89
C GLN A 10 -43.19 -6.90 -68.11
N PRO A 11 -42.32 -7.56 -68.92
CA PRO A 11 -41.08 -8.28 -68.52
C PRO A 11 -39.88 -8.23 -69.51
N ALA A 12 -38.91 -9.14 -69.30
CA ALA A 12 -37.60 -9.21 -69.94
C ALA A 12 -37.56 -9.79 -71.37
N TYR A 13 -36.47 -9.53 -72.11
CA TYR A 13 -35.55 -10.57 -72.64
C TYR A 13 -34.19 -9.98 -73.10
N GLU A 14 -33.21 -10.87 -73.33
CA GLU A 14 -31.83 -10.66 -73.85
C GLU A 14 -31.80 -10.82 -75.42
N PRO A 15 -30.67 -10.79 -76.19
CA PRO A 15 -29.24 -10.53 -75.87
C PRO A 15 -28.41 -9.74 -76.94
N SER A 16 -27.07 -9.71 -76.72
CA SER A 16 -25.97 -9.81 -77.73
C SER A 16 -25.39 -8.59 -78.49
N SER A 17 -24.04 -8.47 -78.39
CA SER A 17 -23.07 -7.89 -79.38
C SER A 17 -23.13 -6.37 -79.64
N HIS A 18 -22.08 -5.60 -80.02
CA HIS A 18 -20.62 -5.73 -80.26
C HIS A 18 -20.02 -4.29 -80.18
N ALA A 19 -18.72 -3.95 -80.09
CA ALA A 19 -17.44 -4.62 -79.75
C ALA A 19 -16.31 -3.53 -79.70
N ARG A 20 -15.04 -3.93 -79.53
CA ARG A 20 -13.78 -3.12 -79.44
C ARG A 20 -13.54 -2.45 -78.05
N GLY A 21 -12.34 -2.43 -77.50
CA GLY A 21 -11.04 -2.96 -77.98
C GLY A 21 -10.02 -3.27 -76.87
N SER A 22 -8.91 -3.91 -77.25
CA SER A 22 -7.77 -4.35 -76.43
C SER A 22 -6.94 -3.16 -75.86
N HIS A 23 -6.11 -3.29 -74.81
CA HIS A 23 -5.00 -4.25 -74.66
C HIS A 23 -4.69 -4.77 -73.23
N LEU A 24 -4.10 -5.97 -73.23
CA LEU A 24 -3.46 -6.76 -72.16
C LEU A 24 -1.92 -6.48 -72.17
N PRO A 25 -1.05 -7.08 -71.30
CA PRO A 25 -1.28 -8.11 -70.26
C PRO A 25 -0.74 -7.68 -68.85
N VAL A 26 -0.83 -8.36 -67.68
CA VAL A 26 -0.75 -9.78 -67.22
C VAL A 26 0.58 -10.51 -67.51
N PRO A 27 1.13 -11.35 -66.60
CA PRO A 27 0.52 -12.49 -65.89
C PRO A 27 0.45 -12.29 -64.35
N SER A 28 -0.41 -12.94 -63.53
CA SER A 28 -0.99 -14.31 -63.51
C SER A 28 0.03 -15.40 -63.10
N THR A 29 -0.27 -16.52 -62.43
CA THR A 29 -1.51 -17.25 -62.01
C THR A 29 -1.29 -17.75 -60.55
N ILE A 30 -2.04 -18.59 -59.79
CA ILE A 30 -3.31 -19.38 -59.82
C ILE A 30 -3.62 -19.77 -58.32
N LYS A 31 -4.77 -20.22 -57.77
CA LYS A 31 -6.15 -20.59 -58.18
C LYS A 31 -7.12 -20.46 -56.96
N LYS A 32 -8.29 -21.10 -57.02
CA LYS A 32 -9.27 -21.51 -55.97
C LYS A 32 -9.52 -23.05 -56.14
N PRO A 33 -10.31 -23.81 -55.35
CA PRO A 33 -11.49 -23.49 -54.49
C PRO A 33 -11.41 -24.09 -53.04
N ALA A 34 -12.46 -24.17 -52.19
CA ALA A 34 -13.58 -23.29 -51.81
C ALA A 34 -14.39 -23.93 -50.64
N ASN A 35 -15.52 -23.31 -50.24
CA ASN A 35 -16.54 -23.73 -49.26
C ASN A 35 -16.17 -23.72 -47.76
N GLY A 36 -17.12 -23.26 -46.93
CA GLY A 36 -17.13 -23.30 -45.46
C GLY A 36 -18.38 -24.05 -44.95
N PRO A 37 -19.01 -23.71 -43.80
CA PRO A 37 -18.81 -22.52 -42.96
C PRO A 37 -18.56 -22.80 -41.44
N ALA A 38 -18.27 -21.71 -40.70
CA ALA A 38 -18.48 -21.51 -39.25
C ALA A 38 -17.95 -22.54 -38.22
N PHE A 39 -16.95 -22.13 -37.42
CA PHE A 39 -17.02 -22.09 -35.95
C PHE A 39 -15.84 -21.26 -35.37
N ASN A 40 -15.82 -21.01 -34.06
CA ASN A 40 -14.87 -20.11 -33.36
C ASN A 40 -13.41 -20.61 -33.36
N PRO A 41 -12.46 -19.67 -33.13
CA PRO A 41 -11.54 -19.86 -32.00
C PRO A 41 -11.60 -18.72 -30.96
N ARG A 42 -11.20 -19.05 -29.73
CA ARG A 42 -11.02 -18.14 -28.57
C ARG A 42 -9.52 -17.83 -28.37
N LEU A 43 -9.25 -16.91 -27.44
CA LEU A 43 -7.93 -16.45 -26.94
C LEU A 43 -7.26 -15.45 -27.92
N SER A 44 -7.04 -14.16 -27.60
CA SER A 44 -6.49 -13.47 -26.40
C SER A 44 -4.96 -13.61 -26.31
N VAL A 45 -4.15 -12.57 -26.03
CA VAL A 45 -4.39 -11.24 -25.40
C VAL A 45 -3.73 -10.09 -26.22
N ALA A 46 -4.07 -8.83 -25.88
CA ALA A 46 -3.40 -7.58 -26.29
C ALA A 46 -1.91 -7.52 -25.84
N GLY A 47 -1.07 -6.52 -26.16
CA GLY A 47 -1.21 -5.20 -26.82
C GLY A 47 -0.41 -4.12 -26.06
N PRO A 48 -0.02 -2.96 -26.66
CA PRO A 48 1.31 -2.39 -26.34
C PRO A 48 1.38 -0.90 -25.88
N ALA A 49 2.60 -0.52 -25.45
CA ALA A 49 3.31 0.76 -25.69
C ALA A 49 3.14 2.03 -24.79
N LEU A 50 4.28 2.42 -24.18
CA LEU A 50 4.97 3.75 -24.21
C LEU A 50 4.43 5.04 -23.52
N ARG A 51 5.14 5.47 -22.44
CA ARG A 51 5.69 6.84 -22.13
C ARG A 51 4.69 8.04 -21.98
N PRO A 52 5.08 9.32 -21.64
CA PRO A 52 6.40 9.94 -21.36
C PRO A 52 6.55 10.93 -20.13
N THR A 53 7.81 11.17 -19.70
CA THR A 53 8.50 12.44 -19.26
C THR A 53 7.98 13.48 -18.21
N ASN A 54 8.93 13.96 -17.36
CA ASN A 54 9.37 15.37 -17.07
C ASN A 54 9.38 15.98 -15.62
N LEU A 55 10.59 16.42 -15.19
CA LEU A 55 10.98 17.65 -14.42
C LEU A 55 10.53 17.81 -12.93
N ASN A 56 11.20 18.56 -12.02
CA ASN A 56 12.20 19.65 -12.15
C ASN A 56 13.27 19.73 -11.00
N VAL A 57 14.00 20.86 -10.83
CA VAL A 57 15.33 21.03 -10.15
C VAL A 57 15.31 21.99 -8.90
N PRO A 58 16.30 22.02 -7.96
CA PRO A 58 16.18 22.63 -6.61
C PRO A 58 17.06 23.89 -6.28
N GLY A 59 16.92 24.43 -5.05
CA GLY A 59 17.79 25.45 -4.39
C GLY A 59 17.49 25.52 -2.86
N THR A 60 18.36 25.76 -1.85
CA THR A 60 19.51 26.66 -1.56
C THR A 60 19.17 27.97 -0.80
N ASN A 61 19.41 27.99 0.53
CA ASN A 61 20.00 29.00 1.47
C ASN A 61 20.06 30.53 1.11
N PRO A 62 20.36 31.48 2.07
CA PRO A 62 20.38 31.47 3.56
C PRO A 62 19.81 32.78 4.23
N ARG A 63 20.21 33.11 5.49
CA ARG A 63 20.12 34.42 6.23
C ARG A 63 18.75 34.79 6.87
N GLN A 64 18.64 35.61 7.95
CA GLN A 64 19.57 36.11 9.00
C GLN A 64 18.85 36.68 10.26
N SER A 65 19.42 36.44 11.46
CA SER A 65 19.33 37.32 12.68
C SER A 65 17.95 37.52 13.36
N MET A 66 17.77 38.08 14.58
CA MET A 66 18.65 38.81 15.54
C MET A 66 18.56 38.30 17.01
N MET A 67 19.41 38.91 17.85
CA MET A 67 19.52 38.98 19.34
C MET A 67 18.19 39.06 20.14
N ARG A 68 18.12 38.90 21.49
CA ARG A 68 19.02 39.42 22.56
C ARG A 68 18.77 38.85 23.99
N SER A 69 19.79 38.92 24.86
CA SER A 69 19.78 38.93 26.37
C SER A 69 19.31 37.66 27.11
N GLN A 70 20.08 37.03 28.04
CA GLN A 70 20.50 37.47 29.41
C GLN A 70 19.30 37.57 30.40
N ASN A 71 19.31 37.12 31.68
CA ASN A 71 20.32 36.54 32.63
C ASN A 71 19.53 35.95 33.87
N THR A 72 19.99 35.11 34.82
CA THR A 72 21.18 34.24 35.05
C THR A 72 21.00 33.33 36.30
N ASN A 73 21.51 32.08 36.25
CA ASN A 73 21.95 31.23 37.40
C ASN A 73 20.85 30.65 38.37
N PRO A 74 21.16 29.77 39.35
CA PRO A 74 20.68 28.37 39.24
C PRO A 74 20.01 27.78 40.51
N LEU A 75 19.76 26.46 40.48
CA LEU A 75 19.34 25.56 41.56
C LEU A 75 17.91 25.78 42.14
N LEU A 76 16.98 24.91 41.73
CA LEU A 76 16.56 23.80 42.61
C LEU A 76 15.85 22.67 41.83
N GLN A 77 15.54 21.59 42.52
CA GLN A 77 15.02 20.33 41.98
C GLN A 77 13.49 20.39 41.75
N SER A 78 12.97 19.70 40.72
CA SER A 78 12.17 18.45 40.90
C SER A 78 11.33 18.06 39.66
N THR A 79 10.93 16.78 39.63
CA THR A 79 9.75 16.18 38.94
C THR A 79 9.56 16.23 37.41
N SER A 80 9.31 15.02 36.87
CA SER A 80 8.43 14.67 35.73
C SER A 80 8.56 15.38 34.37
N LYS A 81 9.00 14.61 33.36
CA LYS A 81 8.78 14.92 31.94
C LYS A 81 7.41 14.45 31.45
N GLY A 82 6.82 15.23 30.55
CA GLY A 82 5.91 14.85 29.46
C GLY A 82 5.97 15.96 28.39
N PRO A 83 5.11 15.97 27.35
CA PRO A 83 4.16 14.94 26.91
C PRO A 83 4.29 14.67 25.37
N ALA A 84 3.14 14.52 24.68
CA ALA A 84 2.89 14.38 23.23
C ALA A 84 3.05 12.96 22.63
N TYR A 85 2.05 12.30 22.04
CA TYR A 85 0.96 12.60 21.06
C TYR A 85 1.31 12.26 19.60
N GLY A 86 0.61 11.29 18.98
CA GLY A 86 0.80 10.99 17.55
C GLY A 86 0.04 9.78 16.94
N ARG A 87 -1.26 9.95 16.64
CA ARG A 87 -2.01 9.33 15.51
C ARG A 87 -2.13 7.79 15.34
N THR A 88 -3.26 7.26 15.82
CA THR A 88 -4.32 6.49 15.10
C THR A 88 -4.05 5.15 14.33
N PRO A 89 -5.04 4.24 14.22
CA PRO A 89 -4.80 2.79 14.00
C PRO A 89 -5.40 2.18 12.71
N MET A 90 -5.10 0.90 12.44
CA MET A 90 -5.97 -0.06 11.70
C MET A 90 -5.53 -1.54 11.92
N ALA A 91 -6.46 -2.48 11.68
CA ALA A 91 -6.30 -3.94 11.46
C ALA A 91 -5.90 -4.90 12.63
N ASN A 92 -6.92 -5.66 13.09
CA ASN A 92 -7.00 -6.99 13.73
C ASN A 92 -5.88 -7.58 14.64
N PRO A 93 -6.23 -8.05 15.85
CA PRO A 93 -5.40 -8.94 16.66
C PRO A 93 -5.71 -10.44 16.37
N ALA A 94 -4.71 -11.19 15.91
CA ALA A 94 -4.78 -12.66 15.82
C ALA A 94 -3.71 -13.33 16.71
N LEU A 95 -4.16 -14.05 17.72
CA LEU A 95 -3.43 -14.92 18.67
C LEU A 95 -1.89 -14.94 18.59
N ARG A 96 -1.21 -14.15 19.44
CA ARG A 96 0.13 -14.53 19.92
C ARG A 96 0.29 -14.40 21.44
N ARG A 97 0.32 -15.59 22.05
CA ARG A 97 0.76 -15.96 23.40
C ARG A 97 1.90 -15.08 23.91
N GLY A 98 1.63 -14.24 24.92
CA GLY A 98 2.64 -13.38 25.54
C GLY A 98 3.68 -14.19 26.30
N SER A 99 4.94 -14.10 25.88
CA SER A 99 6.09 -14.60 26.64
C SER A 99 7.05 -13.44 26.89
N MET A 100 6.93 -12.82 28.06
CA MET A 100 7.92 -11.88 28.57
C MET A 100 9.08 -12.68 29.14
N TRP A 101 10.29 -12.52 28.60
CA TRP A 101 11.56 -12.46 29.34
C TRP A 101 12.67 -11.94 28.41
N GLY A 102 13.35 -10.87 28.82
CA GLY A 102 14.45 -10.28 28.06
C GLY A 102 15.74 -11.09 28.15
N GLY A 103 16.64 -10.93 27.17
CA GLY A 103 17.88 -11.69 27.10
C GLY A 103 18.88 -11.33 28.21
N GLY A 104 19.43 -12.36 28.85
CA GLY A 104 20.57 -12.29 29.76
C GLY A 104 21.05 -13.71 30.07
N LEU A 105 22.35 -13.99 29.93
CA LEU A 105 22.88 -15.34 30.17
C LEU A 105 22.95 -15.62 31.68
N MET A 106 21.96 -16.35 32.17
CA MET A 106 21.95 -17.01 33.47
C MET A 106 21.70 -18.51 33.27
N PRO A 107 22.31 -19.40 34.07
CA PRO A 107 22.00 -20.83 34.02
C PRO A 107 20.52 -21.08 34.39
N PRO A 108 19.88 -22.13 33.85
CA PRO A 108 18.48 -22.40 34.12
C PRO A 108 18.26 -22.69 35.61
N PRO A 109 17.23 -22.09 36.25
CA PRO A 109 16.94 -22.34 37.65
C PRO A 109 16.49 -23.78 37.86
N SER A 110 17.03 -24.46 38.88
CA SER A 110 16.65 -25.82 39.21
C SER A 110 15.15 -25.92 39.52
N ALA A 111 14.44 -26.73 38.73
CA ALA A 111 13.00 -26.92 38.84
C ALA A 111 12.61 -27.77 40.06
N ASN A 112 12.73 -27.20 41.27
CA ASN A 112 12.06 -27.63 42.50
C ASN A 112 12.23 -26.59 43.65
N GLN A 113 11.86 -25.33 43.40
CA GLN A 113 11.51 -24.46 44.53
C GLN A 113 10.17 -24.92 45.09
N VAL A 114 10.22 -25.59 46.26
CA VAL A 114 9.05 -26.14 46.95
C VAL A 114 8.16 -24.98 47.42
N VAL A 115 7.05 -24.73 46.71
CA VAL A 115 6.15 -23.61 46.97
C VAL A 115 5.44 -23.83 48.30
N LYS A 116 5.91 -23.15 49.35
CA LYS A 116 5.33 -23.15 50.70
C LYS A 116 3.89 -22.63 50.65
N ASP A 117 3.00 -23.24 51.43
CA ASP A 117 1.62 -22.75 51.57
C ASP A 117 1.62 -21.33 52.20
N PRO A 118 1.03 -20.31 51.53
CA PRO A 118 0.98 -18.94 52.04
C PRO A 118 -0.13 -18.73 53.07
N ARG A 119 -1.06 -19.69 53.24
CA ARG A 119 -2.21 -19.53 54.13
C ARG A 119 -1.80 -19.68 55.60
N PRO A 120 -2.34 -18.87 56.52
CA PRO A 120 -2.01 -18.94 57.94
C PRO A 120 -2.75 -20.11 58.64
N LEU A 121 -2.56 -21.34 58.13
CA LEU A 121 -3.30 -22.54 58.56
C LEU A 121 -3.24 -22.80 60.07
N ARG A 122 -2.15 -22.41 60.74
CA ARG A 122 -1.97 -22.58 62.19
C ARG A 122 -2.65 -21.49 63.06
N GLU A 123 -3.22 -20.45 62.46
CA GLU A 123 -3.87 -19.34 63.17
C GLU A 123 -5.32 -19.69 63.55
N ARG A 124 -5.68 -19.54 64.83
CA ARG A 124 -6.98 -20.01 65.37
C ARG A 124 -8.19 -19.27 64.79
N SER A 125 -8.04 -17.98 64.52
CA SER A 125 -8.98 -17.10 63.81
C SER A 125 -9.26 -17.61 62.40
N TYR A 126 -8.21 -17.83 61.61
CA TYR A 126 -8.31 -18.33 60.23
C TYR A 126 -8.92 -19.74 60.20
N GLN A 127 -8.53 -20.63 61.11
CA GLN A 127 -9.17 -21.95 61.27
C GLN A 127 -10.66 -21.85 61.64
N ALA A 128 -11.05 -20.88 62.47
CA ALA A 128 -12.46 -20.66 62.81
C ALA A 128 -13.27 -20.21 61.58
N LYS A 129 -12.71 -19.31 60.75
CA LYS A 129 -13.32 -18.96 59.46
C LYS A 129 -13.41 -20.19 58.54
N MET A 130 -12.31 -20.92 58.33
CA MET A 130 -12.31 -22.11 57.47
C MET A 130 -13.36 -23.15 57.89
N ARG A 131 -13.54 -23.40 59.20
CA ARG A 131 -14.62 -24.28 59.69
C ARG A 131 -16.00 -23.75 59.37
N GLN A 132 -16.24 -22.44 59.54
CA GLN A 132 -17.54 -21.82 59.24
C GLN A 132 -17.84 -21.83 57.73
N ASP A 133 -16.85 -21.48 56.90
CA ASP A 133 -16.97 -21.47 55.43
C ASP A 133 -17.35 -22.87 54.91
N VAL A 134 -16.69 -23.92 55.43
CA VAL A 134 -16.95 -25.34 55.11
C VAL A 134 -18.30 -25.80 55.66
N HIS A 135 -18.62 -25.48 56.91
CA HIS A 135 -19.90 -25.84 57.54
C HIS A 135 -21.10 -25.28 56.77
N ASN A 136 -21.04 -23.99 56.40
CA ASN A 136 -22.10 -23.34 55.66
C ASN A 136 -22.28 -24.05 54.31
N TYR A 137 -21.22 -24.15 53.50
CA TYR A 137 -21.30 -24.77 52.18
C TYR A 137 -21.87 -26.20 52.21
N LEU A 138 -21.44 -27.03 53.16
CA LEU A 138 -21.91 -28.42 53.24
C LEU A 138 -23.40 -28.49 53.56
N ASN A 139 -23.89 -27.72 54.53
CA ASN A 139 -25.32 -27.67 54.84
C ASN A 139 -26.13 -27.01 53.72
N ASP A 140 -25.61 -25.95 53.08
CA ASP A 140 -26.21 -25.31 51.89
C ASP A 140 -26.31 -26.30 50.71
N SER A 141 -25.37 -27.25 50.59
CA SER A 141 -25.39 -28.34 49.59
C SER A 141 -26.18 -29.59 50.01
N GLY A 142 -26.86 -29.58 51.16
CA GLY A 142 -27.65 -30.71 51.66
C GLY A 142 -26.86 -31.82 52.38
N PHE A 143 -25.57 -31.61 52.67
CA PHE A 143 -24.76 -32.49 53.51
C PHE A 143 -24.85 -32.01 54.97
N GLU A 144 -25.81 -32.56 55.73
CA GLU A 144 -26.04 -32.18 57.13
C GLU A 144 -24.82 -32.51 58.01
N ILE A 145 -24.13 -31.48 58.49
CA ILE A 145 -22.96 -31.62 59.38
C ILE A 145 -22.94 -30.53 60.45
N SER A 146 -22.71 -30.92 61.70
CA SER A 146 -22.63 -29.97 62.82
C SER A 146 -21.25 -29.34 62.99
N MET A 147 -21.21 -28.09 63.49
CA MET A 147 -19.96 -27.41 63.87
C MET A 147 -19.10 -28.20 64.88
N GLN A 148 -19.71 -29.08 65.69
CA GLN A 148 -18.98 -29.94 66.62
C GLN A 148 -18.29 -31.10 65.90
N ALA A 149 -18.96 -31.73 64.91
CA ALA A 149 -18.34 -32.75 64.07
C ALA A 149 -17.11 -32.21 63.32
N LEU A 150 -17.17 -30.96 62.82
CA LEU A 150 -16.02 -30.26 62.22
C LEU A 150 -14.95 -29.80 63.24
N THR A 151 -15.14 -30.03 64.54
CA THR A 151 -14.16 -29.74 65.60
C THR A 151 -13.53 -31.02 66.15
N SER A 152 -14.26 -32.13 66.18
CA SER A 152 -13.79 -33.45 66.63
C SER A 152 -14.05 -34.54 65.56
N MET A 153 -13.56 -34.30 64.34
CA MET A 153 -13.89 -35.13 63.17
C MET A 153 -13.14 -36.47 63.14
N HIS A 154 -13.87 -37.55 62.88
CA HIS A 154 -13.29 -38.90 62.72
C HIS A 154 -12.91 -39.17 61.25
N GLY A 155 -12.09 -40.20 61.02
CA GLY A 155 -11.65 -40.57 59.66
C GLY A 155 -12.78 -40.97 58.71
N LYS A 156 -13.90 -41.49 59.23
CA LYS A 156 -15.11 -41.78 58.43
C LYS A 156 -15.81 -40.51 57.97
N ASP A 157 -16.01 -39.58 58.89
CA ASP A 157 -16.68 -38.30 58.64
C ASP A 157 -15.86 -37.47 57.64
N TYR A 158 -14.53 -37.42 57.84
CA TYR A 158 -13.60 -36.77 56.91
C TYR A 158 -13.59 -37.43 55.54
N ARG A 159 -13.64 -38.77 55.47
CA ARG A 159 -13.77 -39.52 54.21
C ARG A 159 -15.03 -39.10 53.46
N ALA A 160 -16.20 -39.11 54.12
CA ALA A 160 -17.47 -38.74 53.51
C ALA A 160 -17.44 -37.30 52.97
N VAL A 161 -17.02 -36.33 53.77
CA VAL A 161 -16.91 -34.91 53.34
C VAL A 161 -15.92 -34.75 52.18
N PHE A 162 -14.78 -35.44 52.22
CA PHE A 162 -13.79 -35.39 51.13
C PHE A 162 -14.32 -36.01 49.83
N GLU A 163 -14.91 -37.20 49.89
CA GLU A 163 -15.47 -37.90 48.72
C GLU A 163 -16.64 -37.11 48.12
N THR A 164 -17.56 -36.58 48.93
CA THR A 164 -18.63 -35.69 48.47
C THR A 164 -18.07 -34.48 47.73
N LEU A 165 -17.12 -33.73 48.32
CA LEU A 165 -16.56 -32.54 47.68
C LEU A 165 -15.80 -32.85 46.38
N VAL A 166 -15.09 -33.98 46.30
CA VAL A 166 -14.44 -34.41 45.05
C VAL A 166 -15.49 -34.75 43.97
N ILE A 167 -16.56 -35.47 44.32
CA ILE A 167 -17.66 -35.82 43.40
C ILE A 167 -18.45 -34.58 42.94
N THR A 168 -18.59 -33.55 43.80
CA THR A 168 -19.19 -32.26 43.42
C THR A 168 -18.37 -31.49 42.37
N LEU A 169 -17.04 -31.69 42.35
CA LEU A 169 -16.15 -31.10 41.34
C LEU A 169 -16.14 -31.93 40.04
N ASP A 170 -15.93 -33.24 40.19
CA ASP A 170 -15.81 -34.23 39.13
C ASP A 170 -16.69 -35.44 39.46
N SER A 171 -17.89 -35.47 38.90
CA SER A 171 -18.88 -36.54 39.09
C SER A 171 -18.46 -37.88 38.50
N CYS A 172 -17.36 -37.92 37.73
CA CYS A 172 -16.81 -39.11 37.10
C CYS A 172 -15.49 -39.56 37.76
N TYR A 173 -15.08 -38.95 38.88
CA TYR A 173 -13.84 -39.30 39.55
C TYR A 173 -13.84 -40.78 40.04
N PRO A 174 -12.90 -41.62 39.58
CA PRO A 174 -12.96 -43.06 39.82
C PRO A 174 -12.35 -43.46 41.17
N PHE A 175 -13.09 -43.20 42.26
CA PHE A 175 -12.74 -43.75 43.58
C PHE A 175 -12.71 -45.28 43.55
N ARG A 176 -11.62 -45.87 44.06
CA ARG A 176 -11.44 -47.32 44.06
C ARG A 176 -12.25 -47.99 45.18
N ASP A 177 -13.16 -48.88 44.79
CA ASP A 177 -13.97 -49.66 45.74
C ASP A 177 -13.11 -50.40 46.77
N GLY A 178 -13.50 -50.32 48.04
CA GLY A 178 -12.79 -50.92 49.17
C GLY A 178 -11.41 -50.31 49.50
N ALA A 179 -10.92 -49.33 48.73
CA ALA A 179 -9.62 -48.71 48.99
C ALA A 179 -9.61 -47.87 50.28
N ARG A 180 -8.42 -47.71 50.86
CA ARG A 180 -8.17 -46.85 52.02
C ARG A 180 -8.03 -45.39 51.60
N LEU A 181 -8.53 -44.46 52.41
CA LEU A 181 -8.43 -43.03 52.07
C LEU A 181 -6.97 -42.57 51.97
N GLU A 182 -6.07 -43.16 52.77
CA GLU A 182 -4.62 -42.95 52.69
C GLU A 182 -4.01 -43.23 51.31
N GLU A 183 -4.64 -44.11 50.53
CA GLU A 183 -4.20 -44.50 49.19
C GLU A 183 -4.84 -43.62 48.10
N GLU A 184 -6.03 -43.07 48.33
CA GLU A 184 -6.76 -42.19 47.40
C GLU A 184 -6.47 -40.70 47.56
N PHE A 185 -6.20 -40.23 48.78
CA PHE A 185 -6.19 -38.81 49.14
C PHE A 185 -5.18 -37.98 48.35
N ILE A 186 -3.94 -38.46 48.23
CA ILE A 186 -2.89 -37.74 47.48
C ILE A 186 -3.07 -37.86 45.95
N PRO A 187 -3.46 -39.02 45.38
CA PRO A 187 -3.89 -39.10 43.98
C PRO A 187 -5.05 -38.14 43.63
N ALA A 188 -6.14 -38.12 44.40
CA ALA A 188 -7.29 -37.24 44.15
C ALA A 188 -6.89 -35.75 44.21
N LEU A 189 -6.11 -35.36 45.22
CA LEU A 189 -5.59 -33.98 45.31
C LEU A 189 -4.62 -33.63 44.16
N LYS A 190 -3.87 -34.60 43.61
CA LYS A 190 -3.03 -34.37 42.44
C LYS A 190 -3.85 -34.27 41.13
N ALA A 191 -4.93 -35.04 41.00
CA ALA A 191 -5.85 -34.94 39.88
C ALA A 191 -6.52 -33.56 39.84
N LEU A 192 -7.06 -33.11 40.98
CA LEU A 192 -7.62 -31.76 41.17
C LEU A 192 -6.57 -30.64 41.21
N ARG A 193 -5.28 -30.93 40.97
CA ARG A 193 -4.17 -29.96 40.92
C ARG A 193 -3.93 -29.16 42.21
N TYR A 194 -4.22 -29.73 43.37
CA TYR A 194 -3.98 -29.10 44.67
C TYR A 194 -2.49 -28.71 44.87
N PRO A 195 -2.16 -27.40 45.00
CA PRO A 195 -0.77 -26.93 44.98
C PRO A 195 0.11 -27.52 46.08
N PHE A 196 -0.46 -27.74 47.27
CA PHE A 196 0.29 -28.12 48.48
C PHE A 196 0.21 -29.62 48.80
N SER A 197 -0.20 -30.44 47.83
CA SER A 197 -0.29 -31.92 47.95
C SER A 197 1.03 -32.59 48.33
N HIS A 198 2.17 -31.91 48.15
CA HIS A 198 3.51 -32.35 48.54
C HIS A 198 3.85 -32.08 50.02
N GLN A 199 3.01 -31.35 50.77
CA GLN A 199 3.20 -31.00 52.19
C GLN A 199 2.35 -31.86 53.14
N LEU A 200 1.60 -32.82 52.60
CA LEU A 200 0.66 -33.69 53.32
C LEU A 200 1.23 -35.11 53.46
N ASP A 201 1.23 -35.67 54.67
CA ASP A 201 1.50 -37.11 54.90
C ASP A 201 0.16 -37.86 55.01
N PRO A 202 -0.13 -38.87 54.17
CA PRO A 202 -1.33 -39.70 54.28
C PRO A 202 -1.60 -40.28 55.67
N LYS A 203 -0.54 -40.56 56.47
CA LYS A 203 -0.66 -41.10 57.83
C LYS A 203 -1.46 -40.20 58.78
N TRP A 204 -1.62 -38.91 58.44
CA TRP A 204 -2.44 -37.97 59.21
C TRP A 204 -3.93 -38.33 59.22
N LEU A 205 -4.42 -39.09 58.23
CA LEU A 205 -5.82 -39.50 58.12
C LEU A 205 -6.23 -40.53 59.16
N ALA A 206 -5.29 -41.31 59.70
CA ALA A 206 -5.53 -42.19 60.85
C ALA A 206 -5.88 -41.40 62.14
N ALA A 207 -5.56 -40.10 62.20
CA ALA A 207 -5.83 -39.22 63.33
C ALA A 207 -6.16 -37.78 62.87
N VAL A 208 -7.22 -37.64 62.05
CA VAL A 208 -7.63 -36.37 61.39
C VAL A 208 -7.61 -35.17 62.33
N ALA A 209 -8.24 -35.28 63.51
CA ALA A 209 -8.39 -34.20 64.48
C ALA A 209 -7.14 -33.91 65.34
N SER A 210 -5.98 -34.52 65.05
CA SER A 210 -4.74 -34.25 65.80
C SER A 210 -4.27 -32.80 65.61
N PRO A 211 -3.85 -32.08 66.68
CA PRO A 211 -3.47 -30.66 66.60
C PRO A 211 -2.36 -30.30 65.60
N HIS A 212 -1.55 -31.28 65.16
CA HIS A 212 -0.52 -31.06 64.15
C HIS A 212 -1.05 -31.16 62.71
N SER A 213 -1.90 -32.15 62.43
CA SER A 213 -2.42 -32.46 61.08
C SER A 213 -3.70 -31.70 60.75
N TRP A 214 -4.59 -31.54 61.73
CA TRP A 214 -5.90 -30.93 61.53
C TRP A 214 -5.86 -29.55 60.83
N PRO A 215 -4.91 -28.63 61.13
CA PRO A 215 -4.74 -27.37 60.40
C PRO A 215 -4.61 -27.53 58.87
N PHE A 216 -3.92 -28.59 58.41
CA PHE A 216 -3.67 -28.85 56.99
C PHE A 216 -4.83 -29.61 56.34
N LEU A 217 -5.43 -30.58 57.05
CA LEU A 217 -6.59 -31.34 56.57
C LEU A 217 -7.85 -30.45 56.45
N LEU A 218 -8.08 -29.55 57.42
CA LEU A 218 -9.08 -28.48 57.30
C LEU A 218 -8.78 -27.55 56.11
N GLY A 219 -7.51 -27.19 55.90
CA GLY A 219 -7.05 -26.41 54.76
C GLY A 219 -7.18 -27.13 53.40
N VAL A 220 -7.36 -28.46 53.38
CA VAL A 220 -7.75 -29.20 52.17
C VAL A 220 -9.25 -29.06 51.93
N LEU A 221 -10.09 -29.34 52.95
CA LEU A 221 -11.55 -29.25 52.81
C LEU A 221 -12.01 -27.83 52.47
N HIS A 222 -11.43 -26.80 53.10
CA HIS A 222 -11.72 -25.40 52.78
C HIS A 222 -11.40 -25.05 51.34
N TRP A 223 -10.24 -25.49 50.83
CA TRP A 223 -9.87 -25.24 49.43
C TRP A 223 -10.78 -25.98 48.43
N LEU A 224 -11.21 -27.21 48.76
CA LEU A 224 -12.19 -27.94 47.96
C LEU A 224 -13.54 -27.19 47.93
N VAL A 225 -14.03 -26.73 49.09
CA VAL A 225 -15.27 -25.93 49.20
C VAL A 225 -15.21 -24.65 48.37
N GLU A 226 -14.13 -23.89 48.45
CA GLU A 226 -13.97 -22.66 47.64
C GLU A 226 -13.89 -22.99 46.14
N LEU A 227 -13.26 -24.10 45.76
CA LEU A 227 -13.24 -24.57 44.36
C LEU A 227 -14.64 -25.00 43.87
N CYS A 228 -15.45 -25.64 44.74
CA CYS A 228 -16.84 -25.98 44.42
C CYS A 228 -17.70 -24.72 44.25
N ARG A 229 -17.52 -23.70 45.09
CA ARG A 229 -18.18 -22.39 44.96
C ARG A 229 -17.82 -21.73 43.63
N MET A 230 -16.53 -21.59 43.33
CA MET A 230 -16.06 -21.01 42.06
C MET A 230 -16.58 -21.76 40.82
N ARG A 231 -16.62 -23.10 40.87
CA ARG A 231 -17.23 -23.94 39.81
C ARG A 231 -18.70 -23.60 39.62
N ASN A 232 -19.48 -23.52 40.70
CA ASN A 232 -20.92 -23.26 40.63
C ASN A 232 -21.22 -21.83 40.14
N GLU A 233 -20.53 -20.83 40.67
CA GLU A 233 -20.63 -19.43 40.22
C GLU A 233 -20.29 -19.28 38.74
N TYR A 234 -19.21 -19.93 38.28
CA TYR A 234 -18.85 -19.93 36.86
C TYR A 234 -19.94 -20.58 35.98
N MET A 235 -20.47 -21.75 36.34
CA MET A 235 -21.47 -22.44 35.52
C MET A 235 -22.79 -21.65 35.37
N VAL A 236 -23.16 -20.82 36.34
CA VAL A 236 -24.38 -19.98 36.29
C VAL A 236 -24.09 -18.58 35.70
N SER A 237 -22.84 -18.22 35.45
CA SER A 237 -22.43 -16.86 35.04
C SER A 237 -22.83 -16.46 33.60
N GLY A 238 -23.26 -17.40 32.76
CA GLY A 238 -23.51 -17.14 31.33
C GLY A 238 -22.27 -16.77 30.51
N HIS A 239 -21.06 -17.02 31.03
CA HIS A 239 -19.81 -16.67 30.35
C HIS A 239 -19.64 -17.44 29.03
N PRO A 240 -19.29 -16.80 27.89
CA PRO A 240 -19.33 -17.44 26.56
C PRO A 240 -18.48 -18.72 26.39
N THR A 241 -17.47 -18.95 27.22
CA THR A 241 -16.69 -20.21 27.21
C THR A 241 -17.43 -21.42 27.79
N ILE A 242 -18.61 -21.23 28.40
CA ILE A 242 -19.55 -22.31 28.75
C ILE A 242 -20.17 -22.90 27.47
N GLN A 243 -20.30 -22.10 26.41
CA GLN A 243 -20.87 -22.46 25.10
C GLN A 243 -22.34 -22.95 25.14
N ASP A 244 -23.11 -22.51 26.14
CA ASP A 244 -24.56 -22.74 26.22
C ASP A 244 -25.32 -21.83 25.20
N PRO A 245 -26.05 -22.40 24.23
CA PRO A 245 -26.78 -21.66 23.18
C PRO A 245 -27.88 -20.70 23.69
N ASN A 246 -28.36 -20.88 24.92
CA ASN A 246 -29.43 -20.07 25.49
C ASN A 246 -28.94 -18.67 25.88
N PHE A 247 -27.63 -18.49 26.11
CA PHE A 247 -27.03 -17.18 26.38
C PHE A 247 -26.60 -16.42 25.11
N VAL A 248 -26.59 -17.08 23.94
CA VAL A 248 -26.25 -16.44 22.67
C VAL A 248 -27.38 -15.49 22.25
N PRO A 249 -27.11 -14.19 22.00
CA PRO A 249 -28.13 -13.22 21.58
C PRO A 249 -28.73 -13.47 20.19
N GLU A 250 -29.67 -12.61 19.77
CA GLU A 250 -30.18 -12.57 18.39
C GLU A 250 -29.22 -11.82 17.45
N GLU A 251 -28.67 -10.68 17.88
CA GLU A 251 -27.51 -10.02 17.23
C GLU A 251 -26.21 -10.50 17.90
N PHE A 252 -25.44 -11.35 17.21
CA PHE A 252 -24.17 -11.91 17.72
C PHE A 252 -23.05 -11.86 16.67
N ASP A 253 -21.80 -11.73 17.12
CA ASP A 253 -20.60 -11.71 16.26
C ASP A 253 -19.34 -12.27 16.96
N ASP A 254 -19.44 -12.78 18.20
CA ASP A 254 -18.29 -13.37 18.90
C ASP A 254 -17.96 -14.77 18.34
N PRO A 255 -16.68 -15.08 18.04
CA PRO A 255 -16.24 -16.44 17.69
C PRO A 255 -16.54 -17.54 18.72
N LEU A 256 -17.02 -17.22 19.93
CA LEU A 256 -17.56 -18.15 20.92
C LEU A 256 -19.07 -18.38 20.74
N ASP A 257 -19.86 -17.35 20.42
CA ASP A 257 -21.29 -17.48 20.10
C ASP A 257 -21.50 -18.37 18.87
N HIS A 258 -20.69 -18.15 17.82
CA HIS A 258 -20.66 -18.99 16.63
C HIS A 258 -20.30 -20.45 16.95
N LYS A 259 -19.49 -20.70 17.99
CA LYS A 259 -19.14 -22.06 18.43
C LYS A 259 -20.22 -22.70 19.26
N ALA A 260 -20.90 -21.97 20.15
CA ALA A 260 -22.01 -22.48 20.93
C ALA A 260 -23.11 -23.04 20.01
N LEU A 261 -23.53 -22.25 19.00
CA LEU A 261 -24.53 -22.68 18.02
C LEU A 261 -24.04 -23.84 17.14
N ALA A 262 -22.77 -23.82 16.70
CA ALA A 262 -22.21 -24.91 15.90
C ALA A 262 -21.99 -26.20 16.71
N PHE A 263 -21.67 -26.09 18.00
CA PHE A 263 -21.53 -27.23 18.91
C PHE A 263 -22.89 -27.88 19.17
N GLN A 264 -23.92 -27.09 19.50
CA GLN A 264 -25.30 -27.59 19.64
C GLN A 264 -25.76 -28.31 18.37
N TYR A 265 -25.60 -27.69 17.19
CA TYR A 265 -25.94 -28.33 15.93
C TYR A 265 -25.21 -29.68 15.74
N THR A 266 -23.92 -29.73 16.09
CA THR A 266 -23.11 -30.95 15.97
C THR A 266 -23.55 -32.01 16.98
N GLU A 267 -23.85 -31.63 18.22
CA GLU A 267 -24.31 -32.51 19.30
C GLU A 267 -25.68 -33.14 18.99
N GLU A 268 -26.64 -32.32 18.57
CA GLU A 268 -28.00 -32.75 18.24
C GLU A 268 -28.05 -33.61 16.96
N ALA A 269 -27.31 -33.21 15.91
CA ALA A 269 -27.20 -33.99 14.67
C ALA A 269 -26.43 -35.31 14.90
N TYR A 270 -25.35 -35.30 15.70
CA TYR A 270 -24.62 -36.53 16.04
C TYR A 270 -25.45 -37.46 16.93
N THR A 271 -26.26 -36.93 17.84
CA THR A 271 -27.22 -37.73 18.63
C THR A 271 -28.28 -38.36 17.73
N SER A 272 -28.85 -37.59 16.80
CA SER A 272 -29.79 -38.09 15.79
C SER A 272 -29.16 -39.20 14.92
N TRP A 273 -27.87 -39.06 14.57
CA TRP A 273 -27.10 -40.07 13.83
C TRP A 273 -26.79 -41.33 14.67
N LEU A 274 -26.53 -41.20 15.97
CA LEU A 274 -26.39 -42.35 16.88
C LEU A 274 -27.69 -43.15 17.03
N ASP A 275 -28.84 -42.48 16.95
CA ASP A 275 -30.17 -43.10 16.85
C ASP A 275 -30.47 -43.69 15.45
N GLY A 276 -29.52 -43.60 14.50
CA GLY A 276 -29.63 -44.15 13.16
C GLY A 276 -30.41 -43.30 12.16
N GLN A 277 -30.54 -41.99 12.41
CA GLN A 277 -31.22 -41.05 11.51
C GLN A 277 -30.19 -40.31 10.63
N ASP A 278 -30.42 -40.30 9.32
CA ASP A 278 -29.60 -39.58 8.32
C ASP A 278 -30.25 -38.26 7.83
N ASP A 279 -31.39 -37.84 8.40
CA ASP A 279 -32.05 -36.56 8.09
C ASP A 279 -31.84 -35.55 9.23
N PHE A 280 -31.09 -34.49 8.94
CA PHE A 280 -30.79 -33.40 9.87
C PHE A 280 -31.51 -32.09 9.52
N SER A 281 -32.52 -32.14 8.63
CA SER A 281 -33.20 -30.95 8.09
C SER A 281 -33.82 -30.06 9.17
N GLN A 282 -34.31 -30.62 10.28
CA GLN A 282 -34.81 -29.86 11.43
C GLN A 282 -33.70 -29.00 12.06
N TRP A 283 -32.52 -29.58 12.30
CA TRP A 283 -31.39 -28.89 12.90
C TRP A 283 -30.76 -27.87 11.95
N ASN A 284 -30.75 -28.16 10.64
CA ASN A 284 -30.37 -27.21 9.61
C ASN A 284 -31.27 -25.96 9.67
N LEU A 285 -32.60 -26.13 9.63
CA LEU A 285 -33.56 -25.03 9.67
C LEU A 285 -33.47 -24.20 10.96
N MET A 286 -33.23 -24.85 12.11
CA MET A 286 -33.06 -24.15 13.39
C MET A 286 -31.78 -23.31 13.43
N LEU A 287 -30.69 -23.79 12.83
CA LEU A 287 -29.45 -23.02 12.69
C LEU A 287 -29.61 -21.88 11.66
N GLU A 288 -30.27 -22.15 10.54
CA GLU A 288 -30.58 -21.17 9.50
C GLU A 288 -31.42 -20.00 10.03
N ASP A 289 -32.47 -20.26 10.84
CA ASP A 289 -33.27 -19.21 11.49
C ASP A 289 -32.44 -18.30 12.40
N ARG A 290 -31.54 -18.85 13.24
CA ARG A 290 -30.64 -18.05 14.08
C ARG A 290 -29.73 -17.15 13.25
N TYR A 291 -29.15 -17.65 12.16
CA TYR A 291 -28.32 -16.85 11.26
C TYR A 291 -29.14 -15.88 10.39
N GLN A 292 -30.37 -16.22 10.03
CA GLN A 292 -31.25 -15.35 9.24
C GLN A 292 -31.66 -14.12 10.07
N LYS A 293 -32.04 -14.29 11.34
CA LYS A 293 -32.35 -13.19 12.27
C LYS A 293 -31.15 -12.25 12.45
N ARG A 294 -29.97 -12.79 12.75
CA ARG A 294 -28.69 -12.03 12.79
C ARG A 294 -28.48 -11.21 11.50
N ASN A 295 -28.79 -11.78 10.35
CA ASN A 295 -28.56 -11.16 9.05
C ASN A 295 -29.69 -10.20 8.60
N GLU A 296 -30.88 -10.23 9.21
CA GLU A 296 -32.07 -9.47 8.77
C GLU A 296 -31.82 -7.95 8.78
N ARG A 297 -31.21 -7.44 9.84
CA ARG A 297 -30.77 -6.05 9.93
C ARG A 297 -29.77 -5.68 8.83
N VAL A 298 -28.77 -6.53 8.60
CA VAL A 298 -27.75 -6.30 7.56
C VAL A 298 -28.37 -6.30 6.16
N GLN A 299 -29.37 -7.15 5.92
CA GLN A 299 -30.14 -7.15 4.67
C GLN A 299 -30.98 -5.87 4.52
N THR A 300 -31.60 -5.40 5.60
CA THR A 300 -32.37 -4.13 5.63
C THR A 300 -31.47 -2.93 5.32
N GLU A 301 -30.36 -2.77 6.05
CA GLU A 301 -29.37 -1.72 5.82
C GLU A 301 -28.83 -1.79 4.37
N LEU A 302 -28.54 -2.99 3.85
CA LEU A 302 -28.09 -3.18 2.47
C LEU A 302 -29.12 -2.71 1.43
N GLU A 303 -30.41 -3.00 1.62
CA GLU A 303 -31.46 -2.61 0.69
C GLU A 303 -31.75 -1.10 0.71
N GLU A 304 -31.66 -0.46 1.89
CA GLU A 304 -31.66 1.00 1.98
C GLU A 304 -30.50 1.63 1.19
N LYS A 305 -29.27 1.10 1.33
CA LYS A 305 -28.10 1.60 0.58
C LYS A 305 -28.27 1.39 -0.93
N LYS A 306 -28.81 0.26 -1.39
CA LYS A 306 -29.15 0.02 -2.81
C LYS A 306 -30.18 1.03 -3.31
N SER A 307 -31.26 1.26 -2.56
CA SER A 307 -32.31 2.23 -2.88
C SER A 307 -31.76 3.66 -3.01
N HIS A 308 -30.92 4.07 -2.06
CA HIS A 308 -30.22 5.36 -2.11
C HIS A 308 -29.26 5.46 -3.32
N PHE A 309 -28.46 4.41 -3.58
CA PHE A 309 -27.56 4.36 -4.74
C PHE A 309 -28.33 4.44 -6.07
N PHE A 310 -29.47 3.76 -6.20
CA PHE A 310 -30.29 3.81 -7.40
C PHE A 310 -30.88 5.22 -7.65
N LYS A 311 -31.39 5.88 -6.60
CA LYS A 311 -31.84 7.28 -6.66
C LYS A 311 -30.72 8.22 -7.12
N LEU A 312 -29.58 8.17 -6.44
CA LEU A 312 -28.43 9.03 -6.73
C LEU A 312 -27.83 8.78 -8.13
N LYS A 313 -27.79 7.52 -8.59
CA LYS A 313 -27.40 7.13 -9.96
C LYS A 313 -28.37 7.66 -11.01
N THR A 314 -29.68 7.68 -10.70
CA THR A 314 -30.72 8.23 -11.58
C THR A 314 -30.62 9.75 -11.67
N GLU A 315 -30.38 10.43 -10.54
CA GLU A 315 -30.14 11.89 -10.50
C GLU A 315 -28.87 12.29 -11.24
N TYR A 316 -27.76 11.57 -11.02
CA TYR A 316 -26.53 11.76 -11.80
C TYR A 316 -26.75 11.53 -13.30
N GLY A 317 -27.56 10.54 -13.67
CA GLY A 317 -27.99 10.32 -15.05
C GLY A 317 -28.73 11.53 -15.64
N LYS A 318 -29.70 12.09 -14.90
CA LYS A 318 -30.43 13.31 -15.29
C LYS A 318 -29.51 14.52 -15.40
N LEU A 319 -28.63 14.76 -14.43
CA LEU A 319 -27.68 15.87 -14.44
C LEU A 319 -26.68 15.76 -15.61
N LYS A 320 -26.17 14.56 -15.89
CA LYS A 320 -25.32 14.29 -17.06
C LYS A 320 -26.07 14.49 -18.38
N ALA A 321 -27.37 14.17 -18.41
CA ALA A 321 -28.24 14.44 -19.56
C ALA A 321 -28.69 15.92 -19.68
N ALA A 322 -28.50 16.74 -18.65
CA ALA A 322 -28.79 18.19 -18.66
C ALA A 322 -27.61 19.05 -19.15
N VAL A 323 -26.42 18.46 -19.33
CA VAL A 323 -25.23 19.10 -19.91
C VAL A 323 -25.47 19.79 -21.29
N PRO A 324 -26.38 19.35 -22.18
CA PRO A 324 -26.71 20.08 -23.41
C PRO A 324 -27.12 21.54 -23.16
N SER A 325 -27.89 21.81 -22.09
CA SER A 325 -28.31 23.17 -21.73
C SER A 325 -27.13 24.08 -21.41
N ILE A 326 -26.07 23.56 -20.78
CA ILE A 326 -24.83 24.34 -20.52
C ILE A 326 -24.15 24.72 -21.85
N ASN A 327 -24.21 23.85 -22.87
CA ASN A 327 -23.65 24.14 -24.19
C ASN A 327 -24.55 25.08 -25.02
N GLU A 328 -25.85 25.11 -24.74
CA GLU A 328 -26.79 26.08 -25.32
C GLU A 328 -26.57 27.46 -24.71
N THR A 329 -26.57 27.60 -23.38
CA THR A 329 -26.28 28.86 -22.68
C THR A 329 -24.87 29.39 -23.01
N LYS A 330 -23.87 28.52 -23.21
CA LYS A 330 -22.55 28.97 -23.72
C LYS A 330 -22.62 29.60 -25.11
N LYS A 331 -23.41 29.05 -26.04
CA LYS A 331 -23.62 29.65 -27.36
C LYS A 331 -24.36 30.98 -27.26
N GLU A 332 -25.35 31.08 -26.37
CA GLU A 332 -26.05 32.34 -26.08
C GLU A 332 -25.08 33.40 -25.53
N CYS A 333 -24.21 33.04 -24.58
CA CYS A 333 -23.16 33.93 -24.09
C CYS A 333 -22.18 34.36 -25.19
N GLU A 334 -21.74 33.44 -26.07
CA GLU A 334 -20.89 33.77 -27.22
C GLU A 334 -21.58 34.72 -28.21
N ILE A 335 -22.88 34.54 -28.46
CA ILE A 335 -23.67 35.43 -29.33
C ILE A 335 -23.78 36.81 -28.68
N MET A 336 -24.16 36.88 -27.40
CA MET A 336 -24.23 38.13 -26.65
C MET A 336 -22.89 38.87 -26.60
N GLN A 337 -21.76 38.17 -26.44
CA GLN A 337 -20.43 38.79 -26.49
C GLN A 337 -20.12 39.35 -27.88
N LYS A 338 -20.43 38.62 -28.95
CA LYS A 338 -20.24 39.08 -30.34
C LYS A 338 -21.13 40.28 -30.66
N ASP A 339 -22.33 40.36 -30.11
CA ASP A 339 -23.23 41.50 -30.30
C ASP A 339 -22.85 42.71 -29.45
N LEU A 340 -22.40 42.50 -28.20
CA LEU A 340 -21.84 43.57 -27.35
C LEU A 340 -20.64 44.24 -28.03
N GLU A 341 -19.75 43.46 -28.65
CA GLU A 341 -18.59 44.01 -29.38
C GLU A 341 -19.01 44.79 -30.64
N LYS A 342 -20.00 44.31 -31.40
CA LYS A 342 -20.60 45.09 -32.50
C LYS A 342 -21.18 46.41 -31.98
N PHE A 343 -21.90 46.39 -30.84
CA PHE A 343 -22.50 47.58 -30.27
C PHE A 343 -21.44 48.60 -29.81
N LYS A 344 -20.31 48.17 -29.22
CA LYS A 344 -19.17 49.07 -28.93
C LYS A 344 -18.64 49.75 -30.20
N ILE A 345 -18.33 48.97 -31.24
CA ILE A 345 -17.79 49.49 -32.51
C ILE A 345 -18.77 50.49 -33.16
N ILE A 346 -20.08 50.22 -33.04
CA ILE A 346 -21.13 51.15 -33.48
C ILE A 346 -21.14 52.41 -32.62
N LEU A 347 -21.07 52.30 -31.30
CA LEU A 347 -21.03 53.42 -30.35
C LEU A 347 -19.83 54.32 -30.64
N GLU A 348 -18.62 53.76 -30.66
CA GLU A 348 -17.38 54.49 -30.92
C GLU A 348 -17.45 55.23 -32.27
N ARG A 349 -17.99 54.58 -33.32
CA ARG A 349 -18.19 55.21 -34.63
C ARG A 349 -19.18 56.38 -34.60
N TYR A 350 -20.21 56.32 -33.76
CA TYR A 350 -21.14 57.43 -33.56
C TYR A 350 -20.55 58.54 -32.67
N GLU A 351 -19.72 58.21 -31.67
CA GLU A 351 -18.99 59.19 -30.87
C GLU A 351 -17.95 59.93 -31.70
N GLN A 352 -17.09 59.21 -32.44
CA GLN A 352 -16.17 59.83 -33.41
C GLN A 352 -16.90 60.70 -34.45
N ARG A 353 -18.16 60.41 -34.79
CA ARG A 353 -18.97 61.25 -35.69
C ARG A 353 -19.58 62.46 -34.98
N ARG A 354 -20.04 62.30 -33.73
CA ARG A 354 -20.48 63.39 -32.85
C ARG A 354 -19.36 64.42 -32.70
N ASP A 355 -18.16 63.95 -32.38
CA ASP A 355 -17.03 64.83 -32.04
C ASP A 355 -16.54 65.60 -33.27
N ARG A 356 -16.39 64.93 -34.44
CA ARG A 356 -16.12 65.62 -35.72
C ARG A 356 -17.18 66.68 -36.08
N LEU A 357 -18.45 66.45 -35.75
CA LEU A 357 -19.51 67.45 -35.98
C LEU A 357 -19.43 68.61 -34.98
N ILE A 358 -19.02 68.37 -33.74
CA ILE A 358 -18.74 69.42 -32.74
C ILE A 358 -17.55 70.28 -33.21
N ASP A 359 -16.46 69.66 -33.64
CA ASP A 359 -15.27 70.35 -34.16
C ASP A 359 -15.62 71.18 -35.41
N GLN A 360 -16.37 70.60 -36.35
CA GLN A 360 -16.81 71.32 -37.56
C GLN A 360 -17.71 72.51 -37.20
N ILE A 361 -18.67 72.35 -36.27
CA ILE A 361 -19.51 73.46 -35.78
C ILE A 361 -18.67 74.54 -35.07
N ALA A 362 -17.59 74.17 -34.38
CA ALA A 362 -16.68 75.13 -33.76
C ALA A 362 -15.90 75.94 -34.82
N VAL A 363 -15.35 75.27 -35.84
CA VAL A 363 -14.66 75.92 -36.97
C VAL A 363 -15.62 76.84 -37.75
N GLU A 364 -16.82 76.37 -38.09
CA GLU A 364 -17.81 77.16 -38.81
C GLU A 364 -18.26 78.41 -38.02
N LYS A 365 -18.38 78.31 -36.68
CA LYS A 365 -18.67 79.47 -35.82
C LYS A 365 -17.54 80.51 -35.82
N VAL A 366 -16.28 80.06 -35.71
CA VAL A 366 -15.10 80.96 -35.75
C VAL A 366 -15.00 81.63 -37.12
N GLU A 367 -15.19 80.88 -38.20
CA GLU A 367 -15.16 81.45 -39.56
C GLU A 367 -16.33 82.41 -39.81
N LEU A 368 -17.52 82.14 -39.25
CA LEU A 368 -18.67 83.06 -39.33
C LEU A 368 -18.40 84.37 -38.60
N SER A 369 -17.80 84.34 -37.40
CA SER A 369 -17.37 85.56 -36.68
C SER A 369 -16.42 86.41 -37.54
N ARG A 370 -15.35 85.77 -38.04
CA ARG A 370 -14.36 86.42 -38.91
C ARG A 370 -14.97 86.99 -40.20
N ARG A 371 -15.97 86.31 -40.78
CA ARG A 371 -16.71 86.82 -41.94
C ARG A 371 -17.59 88.02 -41.58
N THR A 372 -18.24 88.03 -40.41
CA THR A 372 -19.02 89.19 -39.97
C THR A 372 -18.15 90.40 -39.64
N GLU A 373 -16.98 90.20 -39.01
CA GLU A 373 -16.00 91.25 -38.75
C GLU A 373 -15.51 91.88 -40.07
N LEU A 374 -15.05 91.07 -41.02
CA LEU A 374 -14.59 91.51 -42.33
C LEU A 374 -15.69 92.21 -43.15
N LEU A 375 -16.96 91.82 -42.99
CA LEU A 375 -18.08 92.46 -43.67
C LEU A 375 -18.29 93.91 -43.17
N GLU A 376 -18.18 94.16 -41.87
CA GLU A 376 -18.29 95.51 -41.32
C GLU A 376 -17.07 96.38 -41.69
N GLU A 377 -15.85 95.81 -41.69
CA GLU A 377 -14.65 96.49 -42.21
C GLU A 377 -14.83 96.91 -43.68
N GLN A 378 -15.33 96.01 -44.54
CA GLN A 378 -15.53 96.29 -45.96
C GLN A 378 -16.63 97.33 -46.22
N LYS A 379 -17.68 97.40 -45.40
CA LYS A 379 -18.66 98.50 -45.46
C LYS A 379 -18.00 99.84 -45.13
N ALA A 380 -17.22 99.89 -44.05
CA ALA A 380 -16.55 101.12 -43.63
C ALA A 380 -15.51 101.62 -44.66
N GLU A 381 -14.77 100.71 -45.30
CA GLU A 381 -13.88 101.05 -46.42
C GLU A 381 -14.65 101.49 -47.67
N PHE A 382 -15.77 100.84 -48.00
CA PHE A 382 -16.62 101.25 -49.12
C PHE A 382 -17.18 102.67 -48.93
N GLU A 383 -17.62 103.05 -47.72
CA GLU A 383 -18.08 104.41 -47.42
C GLU A 383 -16.96 105.45 -47.57
N LYS A 384 -15.74 105.16 -47.07
CA LYS A 384 -14.56 106.02 -47.27
C LYS A 384 -14.20 106.18 -48.75
N LEU A 385 -14.15 105.08 -49.51
CA LEU A 385 -13.82 105.10 -50.94
C LEU A 385 -14.90 105.80 -51.76
N SER A 386 -16.18 105.61 -51.43
CA SER A 386 -17.32 106.31 -52.04
C SER A 386 -17.29 107.82 -51.79
N ALA A 387 -16.81 108.26 -50.63
CA ALA A 387 -16.51 109.68 -50.39
C ALA A 387 -15.29 110.16 -51.21
N THR A 388 -14.18 109.40 -51.18
CA THR A 388 -12.93 109.78 -51.86
C THR A 388 -13.08 109.87 -53.39
N ILE A 389 -13.90 109.00 -53.98
CA ILE A 389 -14.18 109.00 -55.43
C ILE A 389 -15.05 110.21 -55.84
N LYS A 390 -15.88 110.76 -54.94
CA LYS A 390 -16.65 111.99 -55.23
C LYS A 390 -15.78 113.25 -55.31
N ASP A 391 -14.65 113.27 -54.62
CA ASP A 391 -13.69 114.38 -54.66
C ASP A 391 -12.75 114.32 -55.90
N GLN A 392 -12.67 113.18 -56.60
CA GLN A 392 -11.72 112.95 -57.68
C GLN A 392 -12.34 113.12 -59.08
N ASN A 393 -12.28 114.35 -59.61
CA ASN A 393 -12.63 114.67 -61.00
C ASN A 393 -11.53 114.20 -61.99
N LEU A 394 -11.50 112.90 -62.29
CA LEU A 394 -10.54 112.30 -63.22
C LEU A 394 -10.93 112.53 -64.70
N SER A 395 -9.94 112.87 -65.54
CA SER A 395 -10.16 113.15 -66.97
C SER A 395 -10.26 111.85 -67.80
N PRO A 396 -11.19 111.75 -68.78
CA PRO A 396 -11.29 110.59 -69.66
C PRO A 396 -10.01 110.24 -70.43
N GLU A 397 -9.20 111.24 -70.78
CA GLU A 397 -7.95 111.02 -71.52
C GLU A 397 -6.85 110.39 -70.65
N GLU A 398 -6.79 110.75 -69.36
CA GLU A 398 -5.91 110.10 -68.39
C GLU A 398 -6.36 108.67 -68.09
N VAL A 399 -7.68 108.43 -68.03
CA VAL A 399 -8.25 107.09 -67.91
C VAL A 399 -7.89 106.21 -69.12
N ILE A 400 -7.89 106.76 -70.34
CA ILE A 400 -7.47 106.01 -71.55
C ILE A 400 -5.97 105.68 -71.50
N LYS A 401 -5.11 106.64 -71.15
CA LYS A 401 -3.66 106.40 -70.99
C LYS A 401 -3.36 105.39 -69.88
N MET A 402 -3.99 105.54 -68.72
CA MET A 402 -3.90 104.55 -67.64
C MET A 402 -4.38 103.19 -68.10
N ASN A 403 -5.41 103.08 -68.94
CA ASN A 403 -5.88 101.80 -69.47
C ASN A 403 -4.91 101.17 -70.47
N THR A 404 -4.24 101.93 -71.35
CA THR A 404 -3.21 101.36 -72.25
C THR A 404 -1.95 100.93 -71.51
N ASP A 405 -1.51 101.73 -70.53
CA ASP A 405 -0.35 101.41 -69.70
C ASP A 405 -0.69 100.24 -68.76
N ARG A 406 -1.91 100.21 -68.22
CA ARG A 406 -2.46 99.07 -67.48
C ARG A 406 -2.54 97.82 -68.34
N GLU A 407 -3.01 97.87 -69.58
CA GLU A 407 -3.16 96.66 -70.41
C GLU A 407 -1.80 96.07 -70.78
N THR A 408 -0.82 96.92 -71.12
CA THR A 408 0.56 96.48 -71.41
C THR A 408 1.27 95.97 -70.15
N LEU A 409 1.14 96.65 -69.01
CA LEU A 409 1.62 96.16 -67.72
C LEU A 409 0.89 94.89 -67.27
N GLN A 410 -0.41 94.74 -67.54
CA GLN A 410 -1.21 93.57 -67.19
C GLN A 410 -0.76 92.35 -68.00
N ARG A 411 -0.54 92.48 -69.32
CA ARG A 411 0.03 91.39 -70.14
C ARG A 411 1.43 91.00 -69.66
N ASN A 412 2.30 91.97 -69.36
CA ASN A 412 3.62 91.70 -68.77
C ASN A 412 3.49 91.03 -67.38
N LEU A 413 2.49 91.37 -66.58
CA LEU A 413 2.19 90.71 -65.31
C LEU A 413 1.63 89.30 -65.51
N GLU A 414 0.81 89.05 -66.53
CA GLU A 414 0.29 87.73 -66.89
C GLU A 414 1.44 86.80 -67.30
N ASP A 415 2.33 87.25 -68.18
CA ASP A 415 3.55 86.52 -68.60
C ASP A 415 4.51 86.24 -67.43
N LEU A 416 4.71 87.24 -66.56
CA LEU A 416 5.54 87.07 -65.36
C LEU A 416 4.87 86.16 -64.33
N ARG A 417 3.54 86.23 -64.15
CA ARG A 417 2.78 85.30 -63.30
C ARG A 417 2.86 83.88 -63.83
N GLN A 418 2.71 83.67 -65.14
CA GLN A 418 2.87 82.34 -65.73
C GLN A 418 4.28 81.79 -65.47
N LYS A 419 5.34 82.57 -65.73
CA LYS A 419 6.73 82.16 -65.44
C LYS A 419 6.97 81.91 -63.94
N ILE A 420 6.37 82.72 -63.07
CA ILE A 420 6.43 82.54 -61.62
C ILE A 420 5.68 81.26 -61.21
N ASP A 421 4.53 80.94 -61.79
CA ASP A 421 3.74 79.75 -61.44
C ASP A 421 4.29 78.47 -62.07
N GLU A 422 4.93 78.55 -63.24
CA GLU A 422 5.79 77.49 -63.80
C GLU A 422 7.00 77.24 -62.90
N SER A 423 7.67 78.31 -62.44
CA SER A 423 8.78 78.21 -61.47
C SER A 423 8.31 77.65 -60.12
N LYS A 424 7.16 78.07 -59.58
CA LYS A 424 6.57 77.50 -58.36
C LYS A 424 6.22 76.03 -58.55
N LYS A 425 5.67 75.62 -59.70
CA LYS A 425 5.41 74.20 -60.01
C LYS A 425 6.72 73.40 -60.06
N ALA A 426 7.79 73.96 -60.63
CA ALA A 426 9.11 73.34 -60.61
C ALA A 426 9.67 73.22 -59.17
N VAL A 427 9.55 74.28 -58.35
CA VAL A 427 9.95 74.27 -56.94
C VAL A 427 9.13 73.27 -56.13
N LEU A 428 7.79 73.30 -56.19
CA LEU A 428 6.92 72.33 -55.51
C LEU A 428 7.21 70.89 -55.92
N ASN A 429 7.47 70.64 -57.21
CA ASN A 429 7.88 69.30 -57.67
C ASN A 429 9.25 68.90 -57.12
N LEU A 430 10.20 69.83 -56.98
CA LEU A 430 11.49 69.57 -56.36
C LEU A 430 11.37 69.38 -54.84
N GLU A 431 10.56 70.17 -54.14
CA GLU A 431 10.25 70.04 -52.72
C GLU A 431 9.59 68.68 -52.41
N VAL A 432 8.60 68.26 -53.21
CA VAL A 432 7.99 66.91 -53.09
C VAL A 432 9.03 65.82 -53.36
N ASN A 433 9.92 65.99 -54.34
CA ASN A 433 11.02 65.03 -54.56
C ASN A 433 12.03 65.01 -53.41
N VAL A 434 12.36 66.16 -52.81
CA VAL A 434 13.26 66.25 -51.65
C VAL A 434 12.60 65.63 -50.43
N ALA A 435 11.34 65.94 -50.12
CA ALA A 435 10.59 65.35 -49.01
C ALA A 435 10.50 63.82 -49.13
N ASN A 436 10.10 63.30 -50.31
CA ASN A 436 10.07 61.86 -50.58
C ASN A 436 11.45 61.19 -50.44
N ARG A 437 12.55 61.93 -50.69
CA ARG A 437 13.92 61.42 -50.52
C ARG A 437 14.42 61.53 -49.08
N VAL A 438 13.97 62.53 -48.32
CA VAL A 438 14.23 62.65 -46.88
C VAL A 438 13.53 61.50 -46.15
N THR A 439 12.23 61.29 -46.36
CA THR A 439 11.49 60.17 -45.75
C THR A 439 12.07 58.80 -46.13
N ALA A 440 12.46 58.59 -47.38
CA ALA A 440 13.13 57.34 -47.79
C ALA A 440 14.54 57.14 -47.20
N VAL A 441 15.16 58.18 -46.62
CA VAL A 441 16.41 58.08 -45.85
C VAL A 441 16.13 57.95 -44.35
N GLU A 442 15.09 58.61 -43.83
CA GLU A 442 14.58 58.42 -42.46
C GLU A 442 14.16 56.96 -42.24
N GLU A 443 13.36 56.37 -43.13
CA GLU A 443 13.01 54.94 -43.12
C GLU A 443 14.25 54.02 -43.17
N ALA A 444 15.30 54.41 -43.90
CA ALA A 444 16.55 53.67 -43.98
C ALA A 444 17.40 53.78 -42.70
N LEU A 445 17.30 54.89 -41.97
CA LEU A 445 17.97 55.11 -40.69
C LEU A 445 17.21 54.47 -39.52
N ASP A 446 15.87 54.49 -39.54
CA ASP A 446 15.02 53.78 -38.59
C ASP A 446 15.23 52.27 -38.69
N THR A 447 15.22 51.71 -39.90
CA THR A 447 15.50 50.28 -40.11
C THR A 447 16.93 49.90 -39.73
N TYR A 448 17.92 50.76 -40.01
CA TYR A 448 19.30 50.58 -39.54
C TYR A 448 19.40 50.59 -38.00
N THR A 449 18.78 51.56 -37.34
CA THR A 449 18.79 51.70 -35.87
C THR A 449 18.05 50.55 -35.18
N ALA A 450 16.92 50.11 -35.75
CA ALA A 450 16.21 48.91 -35.28
C ALA A 450 17.04 47.63 -35.44
N MET A 451 17.85 47.51 -36.50
CA MET A 451 18.81 46.41 -36.67
C MET A 451 19.96 46.48 -35.66
N LEU A 452 20.52 47.67 -35.36
CA LEU A 452 21.51 47.82 -34.29
C LEU A 452 20.92 47.44 -32.92
N ALA A 453 19.69 47.87 -32.62
CA ALA A 453 19.01 47.58 -31.37
C ALA A 453 18.71 46.07 -31.19
N THR A 454 18.24 45.38 -32.24
CA THR A 454 18.01 43.92 -32.20
C THR A 454 19.31 43.11 -32.12
N LEU A 455 20.44 43.66 -32.55
CA LEU A 455 21.77 43.07 -32.38
C LEU A 455 22.46 43.43 -31.04
N GLY A 456 21.83 44.28 -30.21
CA GLY A 456 22.39 44.73 -28.94
C GLY A 456 23.59 45.68 -29.08
N LEU A 457 23.66 46.44 -30.19
CA LEU A 457 24.74 47.37 -30.53
C LEU A 457 24.38 48.86 -30.31
N TYR A 458 23.23 49.11 -29.68
CA TYR A 458 22.66 50.45 -29.44
C TYR A 458 22.11 50.51 -28.01
N PRO A 459 22.33 51.60 -27.24
CA PRO A 459 22.99 52.86 -27.64
C PRO A 459 24.52 52.82 -27.59
N THR A 460 25.14 51.80 -26.99
CA THR A 460 26.61 51.58 -27.00
C THR A 460 26.91 50.13 -27.31
N PRO A 461 27.90 49.81 -28.17
CA PRO A 461 28.32 48.43 -28.41
C PRO A 461 28.98 47.80 -27.16
N PRO A 462 28.87 46.48 -26.97
CA PRO A 462 29.66 45.76 -25.97
C PRO A 462 31.17 45.88 -26.23
N GLU A 463 31.98 45.68 -25.18
CA GLU A 463 33.43 45.43 -25.35
C GLU A 463 33.67 44.29 -26.35
N PRO A 464 34.67 44.40 -27.25
CA PRO A 464 35.71 45.43 -27.34
C PRO A 464 35.38 46.68 -28.19
N TRP A 465 34.12 46.92 -28.60
CA TRP A 465 33.77 48.03 -29.51
C TRP A 465 33.14 49.26 -28.83
N ALA A 466 33.20 49.36 -27.49
CA ALA A 466 32.54 50.40 -26.72
C ALA A 466 32.94 51.86 -27.09
N ASP A 467 34.16 52.07 -27.57
CA ASP A 467 34.67 53.38 -27.99
C ASP A 467 34.14 53.87 -29.36
N ILE A 468 33.36 53.06 -30.07
CA ILE A 468 32.96 53.36 -31.46
C ILE A 468 31.46 53.56 -31.58
N ASP A 469 31.07 54.83 -31.77
CA ASP A 469 29.70 55.22 -32.08
C ASP A 469 29.29 54.77 -33.49
N LEU A 470 28.19 54.01 -33.55
CA LEU A 470 27.58 53.47 -34.78
C LEU A 470 26.30 54.22 -35.17
N THR A 471 25.90 55.24 -34.42
CA THR A 471 24.70 56.04 -34.71
C THR A 471 24.87 56.90 -35.97
N LEU A 472 23.74 57.21 -36.59
CA LEU A 472 23.61 58.04 -37.79
C LEU A 472 22.34 58.88 -37.67
N GLU A 473 22.48 60.19 -37.69
CA GLU A 473 21.37 61.15 -37.61
C GLU A 473 21.24 61.93 -38.93
N LEU A 474 20.00 62.25 -39.34
CA LEU A 474 19.73 63.02 -40.55
C LEU A 474 19.53 64.50 -40.22
N ASN A 475 20.38 65.37 -40.77
CA ASN A 475 20.20 66.82 -40.74
C ASN A 475 19.67 67.31 -42.08
N SER A 476 18.36 67.15 -42.29
CA SER A 476 17.64 67.56 -43.51
C SER A 476 17.65 69.06 -43.78
N ALA A 477 18.05 69.90 -42.81
CA ALA A 477 18.19 71.35 -42.95
C ALA A 477 19.57 71.79 -43.50
N SER A 478 20.55 70.87 -43.63
CA SER A 478 21.88 71.22 -44.13
C SER A 478 21.88 71.50 -45.64
N SER A 479 22.31 72.70 -46.04
CA SER A 479 22.53 73.05 -47.46
C SER A 479 23.78 72.41 -48.07
N ASN A 480 24.64 71.79 -47.27
CA ASN A 480 25.87 71.13 -47.73
C ASN A 480 25.68 69.60 -47.72
N PRO A 481 25.83 68.91 -48.87
CA PRO A 481 25.60 67.46 -48.95
C PRO A 481 26.56 66.62 -48.09
N GLN A 482 27.71 67.16 -47.68
CA GLN A 482 28.64 66.49 -46.76
C GLN A 482 28.21 66.58 -45.28
N GLN A 483 27.18 67.38 -44.96
CA GLN A 483 26.67 67.64 -43.61
C GLN A 483 25.21 67.20 -43.44
N LEU A 484 24.63 66.51 -44.43
CA LEU A 484 23.27 65.94 -44.35
C LEU A 484 23.17 64.75 -43.38
N LEU A 485 24.26 64.01 -43.18
CA LEU A 485 24.35 62.91 -42.22
C LEU A 485 25.36 63.30 -41.13
N ALA A 486 24.91 63.26 -39.88
CA ALA A 486 25.78 63.37 -38.70
C ALA A 486 26.05 61.97 -38.14
N GLY A 487 27.29 61.73 -37.70
CA GLY A 487 27.74 60.43 -37.19
C GLY A 487 29.03 59.93 -37.84
N SER A 488 29.38 58.68 -37.58
CA SER A 488 30.60 58.03 -38.06
C SER A 488 30.62 57.78 -39.58
N ASP A 489 31.80 57.84 -40.21
CA ASP A 489 31.95 57.56 -41.65
C ASP A 489 31.51 56.12 -41.97
N ILE A 490 30.40 56.00 -42.71
CA ILE A 490 29.76 54.73 -43.08
C ILE A 490 30.75 53.75 -43.73
N ARG A 491 31.70 54.24 -44.53
CA ARG A 491 32.66 53.41 -45.28
C ARG A 491 33.93 53.09 -44.49
N LYS A 492 34.42 54.03 -43.66
CA LYS A 492 35.69 53.88 -42.93
C LYS A 492 35.54 53.32 -41.52
N THR A 493 34.43 53.60 -40.84
CA THR A 493 34.21 53.26 -39.44
C THR A 493 33.13 52.18 -39.30
N ILE A 494 31.88 52.50 -39.68
CA ILE A 494 30.72 51.65 -39.40
C ILE A 494 30.78 50.32 -40.15
N ARG A 495 31.10 50.32 -41.46
CA ARG A 495 31.15 49.07 -42.22
C ARG A 495 32.28 48.13 -41.76
N PRO A 496 33.52 48.60 -41.48
CA PRO A 496 34.56 47.74 -40.89
C PRO A 496 34.22 47.20 -39.50
N THR A 497 33.61 47.99 -38.60
CA THR A 497 33.24 47.50 -37.26
C THR A 497 32.11 46.48 -37.32
N LEU A 498 31.05 46.72 -38.09
CA LEU A 498 29.98 45.71 -38.29
C LEU A 498 30.53 44.42 -38.94
N SER A 499 31.54 44.53 -39.79
CA SER A 499 32.25 43.35 -40.34
C SER A 499 33.07 42.61 -39.27
N SER A 500 33.73 43.35 -38.36
CA SER A 500 34.48 42.79 -37.22
C SER A 500 33.56 42.13 -36.19
N VAL A 501 32.41 42.74 -35.87
CA VAL A 501 31.37 42.15 -35.02
C VAL A 501 30.81 40.87 -35.64
N ALA A 502 30.47 40.91 -36.94
CA ALA A 502 29.97 39.72 -37.65
C ALA A 502 30.99 38.58 -37.67
N GLU A 503 32.28 38.88 -37.81
CA GLU A 503 33.34 37.87 -37.80
C GLU A 503 33.61 37.32 -36.39
N ASN A 504 33.59 38.17 -35.35
CA ASN A 504 33.66 37.69 -33.97
C ASN A 504 32.45 36.79 -33.61
N ARG A 505 31.21 37.18 -33.98
CA ARG A 505 30.03 36.33 -33.78
C ARG A 505 30.08 35.02 -34.56
N ARG A 506 30.78 34.96 -35.71
CA ARG A 506 31.08 33.70 -36.41
C ARG A 506 32.08 32.84 -35.64
N GLN A 507 33.12 33.45 -35.07
CA GLN A 507 34.13 32.74 -34.28
C GLN A 507 33.52 32.20 -32.97
N GLU A 508 32.73 32.99 -32.25
CA GLU A 508 31.93 32.54 -31.09
C GLU A 508 30.97 31.40 -31.47
N ARG A 509 30.27 31.52 -32.60
CA ARG A 509 29.42 30.43 -33.10
C ARG A 509 30.24 29.18 -33.40
N ALA A 510 31.43 29.30 -33.98
CA ALA A 510 32.31 28.17 -34.29
C ALA A 510 32.93 27.54 -33.03
N THR A 511 33.24 28.31 -31.98
CA THR A 511 33.68 27.74 -30.69
C THR A 511 32.55 26.99 -30.00
N VAL A 512 31.34 27.57 -29.95
CA VAL A 512 30.14 26.89 -29.40
C VAL A 512 29.74 25.66 -30.23
N GLU A 513 29.91 25.69 -31.55
CA GLU A 513 29.66 24.54 -32.44
C GLU A 513 30.71 23.43 -32.22
N ASN A 514 31.99 23.78 -32.01
CA ASN A 514 33.03 22.82 -31.61
C ASN A 514 32.82 22.25 -30.19
N GLU A 515 32.40 23.08 -29.22
CA GLU A 515 32.04 22.63 -27.87
C GLU A 515 30.82 21.70 -27.90
N SER A 516 29.81 22.03 -28.70
CA SER A 516 28.66 21.16 -28.97
C SER A 516 29.10 19.82 -29.58
N VAL A 517 29.98 19.81 -30.58
CA VAL A 517 30.56 18.57 -31.13
C VAL A 517 31.32 17.78 -30.05
N LYS A 518 32.11 18.43 -29.19
CA LYS A 518 32.82 17.77 -28.08
C LYS A 518 31.85 17.14 -27.07
N VAL A 519 30.82 17.87 -26.65
CA VAL A 519 29.80 17.39 -25.71
C VAL A 519 28.97 16.25 -26.33
N ASN A 520 28.66 16.31 -27.63
CA ASN A 520 27.99 15.20 -28.32
C ASN A 520 28.89 13.96 -28.43
N ASN A 521 30.20 14.12 -28.69
CA ASN A 521 31.15 13.00 -28.67
C ASN A 521 31.27 12.37 -27.27
N GLU A 522 31.28 13.18 -26.21
CA GLU A 522 31.27 12.71 -24.82
C GLU A 522 29.95 12.01 -24.47
N LEU A 523 28.81 12.52 -24.96
CA LEU A 523 27.49 11.90 -24.83
C LEU A 523 27.43 10.54 -25.56
N ASP A 524 27.97 10.46 -26.78
CA ASP A 524 28.03 9.21 -27.55
C ASP A 524 28.96 8.18 -26.88
N GLN A 525 30.12 8.61 -26.36
CA GLN A 525 31.00 7.73 -25.58
C GLN A 525 30.27 7.18 -24.35
N LEU A 526 29.71 8.05 -23.50
CA LEU A 526 28.91 7.63 -22.33
C LEU A 526 27.73 6.74 -22.73
N THR A 527 27.10 6.99 -23.88
CA THR A 527 26.03 6.15 -24.43
C THR A 527 26.53 4.78 -24.86
N THR A 528 27.77 4.65 -25.35
CA THR A 528 28.39 3.33 -25.60
C THR A 528 28.83 2.62 -24.32
N GLU A 529 29.33 3.35 -23.32
CA GLU A 529 29.69 2.81 -22.01
C GLU A 529 28.44 2.27 -21.29
N CYS A 530 27.32 3.01 -21.28
CA CYS A 530 26.04 2.53 -20.78
C CYS A 530 25.57 1.25 -21.51
N LYS A 531 25.66 1.19 -22.85
CA LYS A 531 25.29 -0.03 -23.62
C LYS A 531 26.18 -1.24 -23.30
N ASN A 532 27.46 -1.01 -23.03
CA ASN A 532 28.38 -2.07 -22.61
C ASN A 532 28.02 -2.56 -21.20
N ILE A 533 27.69 -1.65 -20.28
CA ILE A 533 27.21 -1.99 -18.94
C ILE A 533 25.86 -2.73 -18.99
N ASP A 534 24.92 -2.30 -19.83
CA ASP A 534 23.65 -3.01 -20.06
C ASP A 534 23.89 -4.45 -20.59
N TYR A 535 24.89 -4.64 -21.46
CA TYR A 535 25.29 -5.96 -21.95
C TYR A 535 25.96 -6.81 -20.86
N GLU A 536 26.85 -6.23 -20.05
CA GLU A 536 27.46 -6.91 -18.90
C GLU A 536 26.42 -7.30 -17.84
N ILE A 537 25.43 -6.42 -17.57
CA ILE A 537 24.27 -6.72 -16.73
C ILE A 537 23.46 -7.88 -17.32
N GLY A 538 23.20 -7.88 -18.64
CA GLY A 538 22.49 -8.98 -19.32
C GLY A 538 23.26 -10.31 -19.29
N GLU A 539 24.59 -10.30 -19.33
CA GLU A 539 25.43 -11.50 -19.15
C GLU A 539 25.55 -11.94 -17.68
N LEU A 540 25.45 -11.02 -16.72
CA LEU A 540 25.36 -11.33 -15.29
C LEU A 540 23.99 -11.91 -14.92
N ASP A 541 22.90 -11.36 -15.45
CA ASP A 541 21.52 -11.83 -15.22
C ASP A 541 21.31 -13.26 -15.74
N LYS A 542 21.87 -13.59 -16.91
CA LYS A 542 21.96 -14.98 -17.41
C LYS A 542 22.72 -15.88 -16.45
N LYS A 543 23.86 -15.44 -15.91
CA LYS A 543 24.66 -16.23 -14.95
C LYS A 543 23.93 -16.41 -13.62
N VAL A 544 23.20 -15.39 -13.15
CA VAL A 544 22.35 -15.48 -11.96
C VAL A 544 21.21 -16.45 -12.19
N THR A 545 20.56 -16.41 -13.35
CA THR A 545 19.50 -17.35 -13.74
C THR A 545 20.04 -18.79 -13.78
N GLN A 546 21.16 -19.03 -14.47
CA GLN A 546 21.82 -20.36 -14.54
C GLN A 546 22.28 -20.87 -13.17
N LEU A 547 22.78 -19.99 -12.29
CA LEU A 547 23.14 -20.36 -10.92
C LEU A 547 21.91 -20.64 -10.04
N ASN A 548 20.78 -19.97 -10.29
CA ASN A 548 19.53 -20.25 -9.58
C ASN A 548 18.90 -21.55 -10.08
N GLU A 549 18.90 -21.81 -11.40
CA GLU A 549 18.52 -23.11 -11.98
C GLU A 549 19.37 -24.25 -11.37
N GLN A 550 20.70 -24.08 -11.31
CA GLN A 550 21.58 -25.05 -10.63
C GLN A 550 21.32 -25.18 -9.13
N ALA A 551 20.92 -24.11 -8.44
CA ALA A 551 20.58 -24.15 -7.03
C ALA A 551 19.25 -24.87 -6.76
N ASP A 552 18.26 -24.68 -7.65
CA ASP A 552 16.98 -25.39 -7.59
C ASP A 552 17.12 -26.86 -8.02
N ASP A 553 17.92 -27.18 -9.05
CA ASP A 553 18.32 -28.56 -9.40
C ASP A 553 19.00 -29.28 -8.22
N LEU A 554 19.97 -28.63 -7.57
CA LEU A 554 20.66 -29.18 -6.39
C LEU A 554 19.71 -29.31 -5.19
N ARG A 555 18.76 -28.39 -5.03
CA ARG A 555 17.73 -28.43 -3.98
C ARG A 555 16.79 -29.62 -4.19
N ASP A 556 16.29 -29.82 -5.41
CA ASP A 556 15.38 -30.92 -5.73
C ASP A 556 16.10 -32.27 -5.70
N ALA A 557 17.36 -32.34 -6.15
CA ALA A 557 18.21 -33.52 -5.97
C ALA A 557 18.43 -33.85 -4.48
N ALA A 558 18.77 -32.87 -3.65
CA ALA A 558 18.93 -33.06 -2.20
C ALA A 558 17.60 -33.39 -1.50
N GLN A 559 16.47 -32.85 -1.97
CA GLN A 559 15.14 -33.20 -1.48
C GLN A 559 14.76 -34.64 -1.87
N GLN A 560 15.09 -35.07 -3.09
CA GLN A 560 14.89 -36.44 -3.54
C GLN A 560 15.79 -37.43 -2.78
N GLU A 561 17.06 -37.10 -2.56
CA GLU A 561 17.97 -37.89 -1.73
C GLU A 561 17.48 -37.97 -0.28
N ALA A 562 17.01 -36.85 0.31
CA ALA A 562 16.42 -36.85 1.65
C ALA A 562 15.14 -37.70 1.73
N GLN A 563 14.30 -37.73 0.69
CA GLN A 563 13.13 -38.62 0.62
C GLN A 563 13.54 -40.09 0.52
N VAL A 564 14.50 -40.43 -0.36
CA VAL A 564 15.03 -41.80 -0.48
C VAL A 564 15.68 -42.25 0.82
N SER A 565 16.50 -41.40 1.45
CA SER A 565 17.13 -41.66 2.75
C SER A 565 16.11 -41.77 3.88
N SER A 566 14.99 -41.04 3.84
CA SER A 566 13.90 -41.14 4.83
C SER A 566 13.10 -42.43 4.67
N VAL A 567 12.87 -42.87 3.43
CA VAL A 567 12.25 -44.17 3.12
C VAL A 567 13.17 -45.32 3.53
N GLU A 568 14.48 -45.23 3.27
CA GLU A 568 15.44 -46.22 3.75
C GLU A 568 15.60 -46.19 5.27
N ALA A 569 15.64 -45.01 5.91
CA ALA A 569 15.63 -44.91 7.37
C ALA A 569 14.37 -45.57 7.96
N SER A 570 13.19 -45.32 7.39
CA SER A 570 11.94 -45.98 7.80
C SER A 570 11.96 -47.50 7.57
N ARG A 571 12.60 -47.97 6.49
CA ARG A 571 12.84 -49.41 6.24
C ARG A 571 13.75 -50.00 7.32
N LEU A 572 14.88 -49.35 7.59
CA LEU A 572 15.86 -49.78 8.59
C LEU A 572 15.31 -49.70 10.02
N GLU A 573 14.48 -48.70 10.35
CA GLU A 573 13.76 -48.64 11.62
C GLU A 573 12.75 -49.79 11.75
N ARG A 574 12.04 -50.15 10.67
CA ARG A 574 11.11 -51.28 10.65
C ARG A 574 11.84 -52.62 10.77
N GLU A 575 12.96 -52.79 10.07
CA GLU A 575 13.84 -53.95 10.16
C GLU A 575 14.51 -54.04 11.54
N LEU A 576 14.91 -52.92 12.15
CA LEU A 576 15.47 -52.85 13.50
C LEU A 576 14.40 -53.09 14.57
N ALA A 577 13.16 -52.65 14.37
CA ALA A 577 12.03 -52.98 15.23
C ALA A 577 11.66 -54.47 15.14
N GLN A 578 11.67 -55.05 13.94
CA GLN A 578 11.52 -56.50 13.74
C GLN A 578 12.68 -57.28 14.36
N ALA A 579 13.93 -56.85 14.16
CA ALA A 579 15.12 -57.46 14.76
C ALA A 579 15.13 -57.32 16.29
N ARG A 580 14.69 -56.20 16.87
CA ARG A 580 14.46 -56.05 18.31
C ARG A 580 13.37 -57.00 18.80
N THR A 581 12.25 -57.11 18.08
CA THR A 581 11.16 -58.02 18.44
C THR A 581 11.62 -59.49 18.38
N ALA A 582 12.39 -59.85 17.37
CA ALA A 582 13.01 -61.18 17.22
C ALA A 582 14.13 -61.42 18.25
N ALA A 583 14.91 -60.41 18.63
CA ALA A 583 15.90 -60.50 19.70
C ALA A 583 15.25 -60.60 21.09
N ILE A 584 14.09 -59.98 21.28
CA ILE A 584 13.27 -60.12 22.49
C ILE A 584 12.62 -61.52 22.53
N SER A 585 12.05 -62.02 21.43
CA SER A 585 11.45 -63.37 21.40
C SER A 585 12.50 -64.48 21.50
N ASN A 586 13.63 -64.38 20.79
CA ASN A 586 14.77 -65.28 20.94
C ASN A 586 15.43 -65.12 22.31
N GLY A 587 15.50 -63.91 22.86
CA GLY A 587 16.00 -63.65 24.22
C GLY A 587 15.10 -64.26 25.29
N LEU A 588 13.79 -64.19 25.14
CA LEU A 588 12.80 -64.90 25.97
C LEU A 588 12.91 -66.42 25.81
N GLY A 589 13.11 -66.92 24.58
CA GLY A 589 13.35 -68.33 24.29
C GLY A 589 14.66 -68.86 24.87
N VAL A 590 15.74 -68.10 24.81
CA VAL A 590 17.03 -68.42 25.46
C VAL A 590 16.89 -68.32 26.98
N LYS A 591 16.15 -67.34 27.51
CA LYS A 591 15.90 -67.20 28.96
C LYS A 591 15.06 -68.36 29.50
N SER A 592 14.00 -68.79 28.81
CA SER A 592 13.19 -69.94 29.22
C SER A 592 13.97 -71.26 29.07
N ARG A 593 14.78 -71.41 28.01
CA ARG A 593 15.67 -72.57 27.83
C ARG A 593 16.79 -72.61 28.87
N LEU A 594 17.31 -71.46 29.29
CA LEU A 594 18.28 -71.32 30.39
C LEU A 594 17.63 -71.60 31.75
N GLN A 595 16.39 -71.16 31.99
CA GLN A 595 15.63 -71.55 33.19
C GLN A 595 15.37 -73.05 33.21
N ALA A 596 14.93 -73.65 32.10
CA ALA A 596 14.76 -75.10 31.98
C ALA A 596 16.08 -75.86 32.21
N LEU A 597 17.20 -75.35 31.70
CA LEU A 597 18.53 -75.92 31.94
C LEU A 597 19.01 -75.71 33.39
N GLN A 598 18.63 -74.61 34.05
CA GLN A 598 18.88 -74.42 35.49
C GLN A 598 18.03 -75.37 36.35
N PHE A 599 16.78 -75.65 35.95
CA PHE A 599 15.95 -76.66 36.62
C PHE A 599 16.52 -78.07 36.44
N SER A 600 16.87 -78.48 35.22
CA SER A 600 17.48 -79.80 35.00
C SER A 600 18.89 -79.91 35.59
N TYR A 601 19.67 -78.83 35.66
CA TYR A 601 20.96 -78.82 36.37
C TYR A 601 20.79 -78.98 37.88
N LYS A 602 19.77 -78.34 38.49
CA LYS A 602 19.40 -78.59 39.90
C LYS A 602 18.95 -80.03 40.12
N GLU A 603 18.09 -80.56 39.25
CA GLU A 603 17.63 -81.95 39.29
C GLU A 603 18.80 -82.95 39.15
N GLN A 604 19.80 -82.65 38.32
CA GLN A 604 21.01 -83.46 38.19
C GLN A 604 21.95 -83.31 39.39
N ILE A 605 22.08 -82.13 40.01
CA ILE A 605 22.77 -81.98 41.30
C ILE A 605 22.08 -82.83 42.37
N GLU A 606 20.76 -82.82 42.44
CA GLU A 606 19.98 -83.59 43.41
C GLU A 606 20.12 -85.10 43.17
N LYS A 607 20.06 -85.56 41.92
CA LYS A 607 20.38 -86.95 41.53
C LYS A 607 21.81 -87.34 41.88
N VAL A 608 22.79 -86.47 41.65
CA VAL A 608 24.20 -86.71 42.01
C VAL A 608 24.40 -86.72 43.53
N SER A 609 23.67 -85.89 44.30
CA SER A 609 23.68 -85.95 45.77
C SER A 609 23.12 -87.28 46.26
N ARG A 610 21.97 -87.69 45.72
CA ARG A 610 21.32 -88.97 46.04
C ARG A 610 22.18 -90.18 45.67
N LEU A 611 22.83 -90.16 44.51
CA LEU A 611 23.79 -91.20 44.10
C LEU A 611 25.07 -91.18 44.95
N LYS A 612 25.51 -90.01 45.45
CA LYS A 612 26.58 -89.92 46.45
C LYS A 612 26.16 -90.51 47.79
N GLU A 613 24.94 -90.25 48.26
CA GLU A 613 24.41 -90.85 49.48
C GLU A 613 24.24 -92.36 49.35
N GLU A 614 23.76 -92.85 48.19
CA GLU A 614 23.63 -94.28 47.89
C GLU A 614 25.01 -94.96 47.75
N THR A 615 26.00 -94.33 47.13
CA THR A 615 27.37 -94.88 47.07
C THR A 615 28.11 -94.80 48.41
N VAL A 616 27.92 -93.75 49.22
CA VAL A 616 28.42 -93.72 50.61
C VAL A 616 27.76 -94.82 51.45
N ARG A 617 26.45 -95.04 51.29
CA ARG A 617 25.73 -96.13 51.96
C ARG A 617 26.21 -97.52 51.49
N ALA A 618 26.52 -97.67 50.21
CA ALA A 618 27.12 -98.89 49.66
C ALA A 618 28.57 -99.11 50.14
N ILE A 619 29.38 -98.06 50.25
CA ILE A 619 30.74 -98.14 50.81
C ILE A 619 30.69 -98.48 52.31
N LEU A 620 29.74 -97.91 53.06
CA LEU A 620 29.50 -98.30 54.46
C LEU A 620 29.05 -99.76 54.58
N LYS A 621 28.14 -100.22 53.70
CA LYS A 621 27.69 -101.63 53.66
C LYS A 621 28.85 -102.57 53.33
N ASN A 622 29.60 -102.30 52.26
CA ASN A 622 30.74 -103.13 51.84
C ASN A 622 31.88 -103.07 52.87
N GLY A 623 32.07 -101.93 53.55
CA GLY A 623 33.01 -101.79 54.67
C GLY A 623 32.60 -102.60 55.89
N GLN A 624 31.29 -102.66 56.20
CA GLN A 624 30.76 -103.55 57.23
C GLN A 624 30.90 -105.03 56.83
N GLU A 625 30.65 -105.37 55.57
CA GLU A 625 30.85 -106.74 55.05
C GLU A 625 32.33 -107.14 55.06
N MET A 626 33.26 -106.24 54.75
CA MET A 626 34.71 -106.45 54.93
C MET A 626 35.12 -106.54 56.40
N ALA A 627 34.48 -105.79 57.31
CA ALA A 627 34.73 -105.89 58.74
C ALA A 627 34.25 -107.23 59.31
N ASN A 628 33.06 -107.68 58.90
CA ASN A 628 32.50 -108.99 59.24
C ASN A 628 33.36 -110.12 58.66
N PHE A 629 33.76 -110.04 57.39
CA PHE A 629 34.67 -111.00 56.76
C PHE A 629 36.05 -111.02 57.44
N LYS A 630 36.57 -109.86 57.85
CA LYS A 630 37.78 -109.81 58.69
C LYS A 630 37.55 -110.50 60.03
N GLN A 631 36.39 -110.35 60.68
CA GLN A 631 36.07 -111.09 61.90
C GLN A 631 36.00 -112.60 61.65
N GLU A 632 35.34 -113.06 60.59
CA GLU A 632 35.29 -114.49 60.25
C GLU A 632 36.65 -115.07 59.89
N VAL A 633 37.46 -114.39 59.07
CA VAL A 633 38.83 -114.83 58.76
C VAL A 633 39.74 -114.76 59.99
N SER A 634 39.57 -113.77 60.88
CA SER A 634 40.30 -113.74 62.15
C SER A 634 39.86 -114.88 63.07
N LYS A 635 38.57 -115.22 63.08
CA LYS A 635 38.01 -116.35 63.85
C LYS A 635 38.49 -117.70 63.30
N HIS A 636 38.52 -117.89 61.98
CA HIS A 636 39.08 -119.09 61.36
C HIS A 636 40.61 -119.18 61.51
N LEU A 637 41.35 -118.07 61.50
CA LEU A 637 42.79 -118.07 61.83
C LEU A 637 43.05 -118.31 63.32
N GLN A 638 42.15 -117.88 64.20
CA GLN A 638 42.16 -118.24 65.62
C GLN A 638 41.89 -119.75 65.77
N GLU A 639 40.81 -120.27 65.19
CA GLU A 639 40.46 -121.71 65.21
C GLU A 639 41.56 -122.60 64.59
N LEU A 640 42.27 -122.11 63.56
CA LEU A 640 43.36 -122.84 62.91
C LEU A 640 44.70 -122.70 63.67
N ARG A 641 44.91 -121.62 64.44
CA ARG A 641 45.95 -121.57 65.48
C ARG A 641 45.63 -122.55 66.60
N ASP A 642 44.43 -122.46 67.17
CA ASP A 642 44.01 -123.24 68.33
C ASP A 642 43.99 -124.75 68.00
N PHE A 643 43.85 -125.12 66.72
CA PHE A 643 44.05 -126.48 66.21
C PHE A 643 45.54 -126.87 66.00
N ALA A 644 46.41 -125.91 65.67
CA ALA A 644 47.85 -126.13 65.48
C ALA A 644 48.68 -126.04 66.78
N GLU A 645 48.10 -125.50 67.86
CA GLU A 645 48.66 -125.46 69.22
C GLU A 645 48.12 -126.63 70.10
N ALA A 646 47.57 -127.69 69.46
CA ALA A 646 46.90 -128.82 70.12
C ALA A 646 47.58 -130.20 69.90
N ASP A 647 48.78 -130.25 69.32
CA ASP A 647 49.69 -131.42 69.24
C ASP A 647 50.89 -131.25 70.22
#